data_AF-A0A1E5JM37-F1
#
_entry.id   AF-A0A1E5JM37-F1
#
_cell.length_a   1.000
_cell.length_b   1.000
_cell.length_c   1.000
_cell.angle_alpha   90.00
_cell.angle_beta   90.00
_cell.angle_gamma   90.00
#
_symmetry.space_group_name_H-M   'P 1'
#
loop_
_entity.id
_entity.type
_entity.pdbx_description
1 polymer ?
#
loop_
_entity_poly.entity_id
_entity_poly.type
_entity_poly.pdbx_seq_one_letter_code
_entity_poly.pdbx_strand_id
1 'polypeptide(L)'
;MTHAPQKTLGDPSSAAKLQRLLQEQFKQLGQEIDVKVIVDTGSTEDEEAVKNLFHGEMSYELIKKFNTPEGKKSLEQNISDADLIILYPTPHFLNLNTATLISDIMARSKKSGVISLVEYDYDILHQHNSKGFVNTVAGSMYVSTGIGEKCLGIFINHPLPSQENLFQRLHLTDLAKLPRDLNQNEGLYFGYFNKIGCSKTGANPAHFIAFAAHNSPGKQVDVVIPLLPGGNDIDVENKIDALLEKNFMDDIKDFNKVVITYSHAGTTRYFVYQKNETQLVAKEINEVEYETQKNDSDKVIRVFNPFPLHPQSVQALMEASESVNLLTGDQSLSEALSLAKIPFYQAMPWKKKLYDSLTSFTQSYPTLHEWLTKNASQTISPKELAEFYSINKSKMQVEIQSLRAELILKKNLAINIIDYINSLIGMSLLERYQYFIQNLINDFDFYTQSEGRQKEKFLSHKALCSHIEFYLKSADTDDERNAMIECLINNIHEIFDLEVYDVMPFFYEIHKQYPSLNIQLPAPIILNSLQKTTSQEVGIVLINRKEEDITIEAHPINDYLNSLSWIDTNILTSEEKKEALDVMLSLSAFFYEEKPRKDMLIPLLQIMENESDEYILQQGLKILFTIPTYEISGEVFEFTAEEPSVFFQLKEQERTEVLSRILNNPQAKEILLEELFKAENPPCIDALNKEPINTLVLRALFFEKATSDNSHSFFKPQSKENELKESLLIQLLETTDQSMQKAIQNQLLAISAENTGMHVPNYLSAVLSKKIENVM
;
A
#
# COMPACT_ATOMS: atom_id res chain seq x y z
N MET A 1 16.59 -5.52 -12.37
CA MET A 1 17.25 -5.81 -11.08
C MET A 1 16.63 -7.05 -10.47
N THR A 2 17.47 -7.96 -9.98
CA THR A 2 17.09 -9.22 -9.34
C THR A 2 18.09 -9.59 -8.24
N HIS A 3 17.91 -10.75 -7.61
CA HIS A 3 18.83 -11.28 -6.61
C HIS A 3 19.21 -12.73 -6.94
N ALA A 4 20.35 -13.17 -6.44
CA ALA A 4 20.68 -14.59 -6.36
C ALA A 4 20.10 -15.15 -5.06
N PRO A 5 19.07 -16.02 -5.12
CA PRO A 5 18.59 -16.68 -3.92
C PRO A 5 19.65 -17.67 -3.44
N GLN A 6 19.91 -17.69 -2.13
CA GLN A 6 20.68 -18.77 -1.52
C GLN A 6 19.98 -20.10 -1.85
N LYS A 7 20.60 -20.93 -2.71
CA LYS A 7 20.20 -22.30 -3.10
C LYS A 7 19.16 -22.47 -4.24
N THR A 8 18.65 -21.43 -4.90
CA THR A 8 17.75 -21.62 -6.07
C THR A 8 18.09 -20.69 -7.23
N LEU A 9 18.27 -21.24 -8.44
CA LEU A 9 18.71 -20.51 -9.64
C LEU A 9 17.58 -19.77 -10.39
N GLY A 10 16.34 -19.83 -9.91
CA GLY A 10 15.14 -19.42 -10.66
C GLY A 10 15.12 -17.94 -11.06
N ASP A 11 15.28 -17.04 -10.09
CA ASP A 11 15.05 -15.61 -10.31
C ASP A 11 16.03 -14.96 -11.31
N PRO A 12 17.36 -15.20 -11.21
CA PRO A 12 18.30 -14.71 -12.21
C PRO A 12 18.07 -15.33 -13.59
N SER A 13 17.62 -16.59 -13.65
CA SER A 13 17.28 -17.26 -14.91
C SER A 13 16.09 -16.59 -15.59
N SER A 14 15.04 -16.27 -14.83
CA SER A 14 13.88 -15.53 -15.34
C SER A 14 14.27 -14.13 -15.80
N ALA A 15 15.13 -13.43 -15.05
CA ALA A 15 15.62 -12.09 -15.43
C ALA A 15 16.47 -12.12 -16.71
N ALA A 16 17.34 -13.12 -16.88
CA ALA A 16 18.10 -13.34 -18.11
C ALA A 16 17.16 -13.63 -19.30
N LYS A 17 16.13 -14.46 -19.09
CA LYS A 17 15.11 -14.73 -20.10
C LYS A 17 14.36 -13.46 -20.51
N LEU A 18 13.95 -12.64 -19.54
CA LEU A 18 13.30 -11.34 -19.80
C LEU A 18 14.21 -10.41 -20.61
N GLN A 19 15.49 -10.28 -20.23
CA GLN A 19 16.47 -9.47 -20.96
C GLN A 19 16.56 -9.88 -22.43
N ARG A 20 16.77 -11.18 -22.70
CA ARG A 20 16.89 -11.69 -24.06
C ARG A 20 15.63 -11.38 -24.88
N LEU A 21 14.45 -11.61 -24.30
CA LEU A 21 13.18 -11.40 -24.97
C LEU A 21 12.94 -9.92 -25.29
N LEU A 22 13.24 -9.01 -24.35
CA LEU A 22 13.16 -7.57 -24.61
C LEU A 22 14.07 -7.18 -25.78
N GLN A 23 15.33 -7.62 -25.77
CA GLN A 23 16.28 -7.32 -26.86
C GLN A 23 15.80 -7.87 -28.21
N GLU A 24 15.31 -9.12 -28.25
CA GLU A 24 14.81 -9.74 -29.47
C GLU A 24 13.60 -9.01 -30.05
N GLN A 25 12.65 -8.61 -29.21
CA GLN A 25 11.41 -7.99 -29.64
C GLN A 25 11.59 -6.53 -30.04
N PHE A 26 12.35 -5.72 -29.28
CA PHE A 26 12.68 -4.35 -29.69
C PHE A 26 13.44 -4.33 -31.02
N LYS A 27 14.35 -5.29 -31.23
CA LYS A 27 15.01 -5.49 -32.53
C LYS A 27 14.02 -5.79 -33.65
N GLN A 28 12.97 -6.60 -33.40
CA GLN A 28 11.91 -6.86 -34.39
C GLN A 28 11.09 -5.61 -34.71
N LEU A 29 10.89 -4.73 -33.73
CA LEU A 29 10.21 -3.43 -33.90
C LEU A 29 11.10 -2.35 -34.54
N GLY A 30 12.38 -2.63 -34.78
CA GLY A 30 13.33 -1.65 -35.32
C GLY A 30 13.70 -0.54 -34.34
N GLN A 31 13.55 -0.78 -33.03
CA GLN A 31 13.87 0.15 -31.96
C GLN A 31 15.16 -0.30 -31.24
N GLU A 32 16.00 0.66 -30.85
CA GLU A 32 17.19 0.39 -30.05
C GLU A 32 16.85 0.40 -28.56
N ILE A 33 17.30 -0.63 -27.85
CA ILE A 33 17.20 -0.74 -26.39
C ILE A 33 18.50 -1.33 -25.85
N ASP A 34 19.00 -0.79 -24.75
CA ASP A 34 20.03 -1.44 -23.95
C ASP A 34 19.40 -1.97 -22.66
N VAL A 35 19.66 -3.24 -22.36
CA VAL A 35 19.11 -3.92 -21.19
C VAL A 35 20.26 -4.57 -20.44
N LYS A 36 20.45 -4.17 -19.19
CA LYS A 36 21.45 -4.72 -18.28
C LYS A 36 20.79 -5.37 -17.08
N VAL A 37 21.14 -6.62 -16.79
CA VAL A 37 20.65 -7.33 -15.61
C VAL A 37 21.60 -7.16 -14.45
N ILE A 38 21.10 -6.61 -13.35
CA ILE A 38 21.86 -6.43 -12.10
C ILE A 38 21.38 -7.46 -11.09
N VAL A 39 22.32 -8.24 -10.55
CA VAL A 39 22.04 -9.32 -9.61
C VAL A 39 22.71 -9.03 -8.27
N ASP A 40 21.91 -8.97 -7.20
CA ASP A 40 22.42 -8.93 -5.82
C ASP A 40 22.94 -10.31 -5.41
N THR A 41 24.21 -10.42 -5.03
CA THR A 41 24.86 -11.69 -4.67
C THR A 41 25.33 -11.69 -3.21
N GLY A 42 25.08 -12.80 -2.52
CA GLY A 42 25.41 -12.96 -1.09
C GLY A 42 26.78 -13.60 -0.85
N SER A 43 27.21 -14.50 -1.74
CA SER A 43 28.41 -15.33 -1.63
C SER A 43 29.07 -15.57 -3.00
N THR A 44 30.32 -16.08 -2.99
CA THR A 44 31.05 -16.42 -4.22
C THR A 44 30.45 -17.63 -4.94
N GLU A 45 29.84 -18.58 -4.22
CA GLU A 45 29.11 -19.70 -4.82
C GLU A 45 27.90 -19.21 -5.63
N ASP A 46 27.20 -18.18 -5.14
CA ASP A 46 26.09 -17.55 -5.87
C ASP A 46 26.60 -16.93 -7.18
N GLU A 47 27.76 -16.26 -7.17
CA GLU A 47 28.34 -15.63 -8.37
C GLU A 47 28.64 -16.65 -9.47
N GLU A 48 29.25 -17.79 -9.13
CA GLU A 48 29.56 -18.85 -10.11
C GLU A 48 28.29 -19.46 -10.70
N ALA A 49 27.29 -19.68 -9.85
CA ALA A 49 26.03 -20.28 -10.28
C ALA A 49 25.25 -19.34 -11.21
N VAL A 50 25.27 -18.03 -10.94
CA VAL A 50 24.63 -17.01 -11.78
C VAL A 50 25.35 -16.85 -13.12
N LYS A 51 26.69 -16.87 -13.15
CA LYS A 51 27.47 -16.76 -14.40
C LYS A 51 27.07 -17.80 -15.46
N ASN A 52 26.68 -19.00 -15.02
CA ASN A 52 26.27 -20.08 -15.92
C ASN A 52 24.87 -19.87 -16.55
N LEU A 53 24.07 -18.91 -16.05
CA LEU A 53 22.72 -18.62 -16.55
C LEU A 53 22.71 -17.62 -17.71
N PHE A 54 23.75 -16.79 -17.82
CA PHE A 54 23.88 -15.79 -18.89
C PHE A 54 24.77 -16.35 -19.99
N HIS A 55 24.30 -16.36 -21.24
CA HIS A 55 25.03 -16.88 -22.38
C HIS A 55 25.60 -15.74 -23.25
N GLY A 56 26.83 -15.91 -23.78
CA GLY A 56 27.38 -15.03 -24.81
C GLY A 56 27.60 -13.57 -24.38
N GLU A 57 27.10 -12.62 -25.19
CA GLU A 57 27.26 -11.16 -25.05
C GLU A 57 26.17 -10.50 -24.17
N MET A 58 25.39 -11.28 -23.41
CA MET A 58 24.34 -10.72 -22.53
C MET A 58 24.95 -9.82 -21.45
N SER A 59 24.44 -8.58 -21.32
CA SER A 59 24.94 -7.58 -20.38
C SER A 59 24.41 -7.84 -18.97
N TYR A 60 25.26 -8.22 -18.03
CA TYR A 60 24.89 -8.38 -16.62
C TYR A 60 25.99 -7.92 -15.68
N GLU A 61 25.60 -7.56 -14.46
CA GLU A 61 26.52 -7.18 -13.38
C GLU A 61 26.14 -7.89 -12.08
N LEU A 62 27.14 -8.49 -11.45
CA LEU A 62 27.02 -9.08 -10.12
C LEU A 62 27.49 -8.03 -9.10
N ILE A 63 26.58 -7.61 -8.22
CA ILE A 63 26.92 -6.70 -7.12
C ILE A 63 26.91 -7.51 -5.84
N LYS A 64 28.02 -7.45 -5.09
CA LYS A 64 28.13 -8.11 -3.80
C LYS A 64 27.43 -7.30 -2.72
N LYS A 65 26.16 -7.64 -2.43
CA LYS A 65 25.29 -6.95 -1.49
C LYS A 65 25.11 -5.46 -1.82
N PHE A 66 23.92 -5.07 -2.26
CA PHE A 66 23.59 -3.67 -2.57
C PHE A 66 23.83 -2.68 -1.42
N ASN A 67 23.84 -3.14 -0.16
CA ASN A 67 23.99 -2.28 1.01
C ASN A 67 25.46 -2.00 1.43
N THR A 68 26.45 -2.64 0.82
CA THR A 68 27.88 -2.36 1.07
C THR A 68 28.30 -1.02 0.44
N PRO A 69 29.35 -0.34 0.90
CA PRO A 69 29.82 0.92 0.29
C PRO A 69 30.11 0.78 -1.21
N GLU A 70 30.78 -0.29 -1.61
CA GLU A 70 31.07 -0.59 -3.02
C GLU A 70 29.80 -0.92 -3.79
N GLY A 71 28.92 -1.75 -3.21
CA GLY A 71 27.65 -2.13 -3.81
C GLY A 71 26.70 -0.94 -4.01
N LYS A 72 26.63 -0.02 -3.04
CA LYS A 72 25.87 1.23 -3.13
C LYS A 72 26.35 2.09 -4.29
N LYS A 73 27.67 2.23 -4.43
CA LYS A 73 28.27 3.03 -5.51
C LYS A 73 27.95 2.44 -6.89
N SER A 74 28.09 1.11 -7.05
CA SER A 74 27.77 0.43 -8.31
C SER A 74 26.29 0.52 -8.63
N LEU A 75 25.43 0.35 -7.62
CA LEU A 75 23.99 0.47 -7.78
C LEU A 75 23.60 1.90 -8.20
N GLU A 76 24.16 2.93 -7.55
CA GLU A 76 23.90 4.34 -7.87
C GLU A 76 24.30 4.68 -9.31
N GLN A 77 25.44 4.18 -9.78
CA GLN A 77 25.85 4.36 -11.17
C GLN A 77 24.87 3.70 -12.14
N ASN A 78 24.52 2.43 -11.90
CA ASN A 78 23.59 1.71 -12.77
C ASN A 78 22.18 2.34 -12.81
N ILE A 79 21.66 2.82 -11.68
CA ILE A 79 20.36 3.52 -11.63
C ILE A 79 20.45 4.84 -12.39
N SER A 80 21.54 5.58 -12.22
CA SER A 80 21.73 6.87 -12.91
C SER A 80 21.81 6.72 -14.42
N ASP A 81 22.31 5.58 -14.92
CA ASP A 81 22.43 5.31 -16.36
C ASP A 81 21.11 4.78 -16.97
N ALA A 82 20.20 4.20 -16.18
CA ALA A 82 18.99 3.52 -16.70
C ALA A 82 17.76 4.43 -16.79
N ASP A 83 17.02 4.45 -17.91
CA ASP A 83 15.79 5.27 -18.04
C ASP A 83 14.57 4.67 -17.33
N LEU A 84 14.61 3.35 -17.12
CA LEU A 84 13.56 2.57 -16.48
C LEU A 84 14.20 1.47 -15.64
N ILE A 85 13.68 1.28 -14.43
CA ILE A 85 14.07 0.17 -13.56
C ILE A 85 12.96 -0.87 -13.54
N ILE A 86 13.31 -2.12 -13.81
CA ILE A 86 12.42 -3.27 -13.61
C ILE A 86 12.95 -4.06 -12.42
N LEU A 87 12.15 -4.20 -11.36
CA LEU A 87 12.42 -5.05 -10.22
C LEU A 87 11.72 -6.40 -10.44
N TYR A 88 12.48 -7.51 -10.46
CA TYR A 88 11.94 -8.80 -10.86
C TYR A 88 12.69 -10.01 -10.26
N PRO A 89 11.98 -10.98 -9.65
CA PRO A 89 10.58 -10.93 -9.22
C PRO A 89 10.46 -10.18 -7.88
N THR A 90 9.56 -9.20 -7.80
CA THR A 90 9.21 -8.54 -6.52
C THR A 90 8.04 -9.23 -5.85
N PRO A 91 7.91 -9.15 -4.51
CA PRO A 91 8.78 -8.46 -3.55
C PRO A 91 9.80 -9.38 -2.85
N HIS A 92 9.99 -10.62 -3.33
CA HIS A 92 10.70 -11.68 -2.59
C HIS A 92 12.09 -11.31 -2.06
N PHE A 93 12.84 -10.50 -2.82
CA PHE A 93 14.21 -10.10 -2.48
C PHE A 93 14.35 -8.68 -1.92
N LEU A 94 13.28 -7.89 -2.00
CA LEU A 94 13.34 -6.50 -1.60
C LEU A 94 13.24 -6.41 -0.08
N ASN A 95 14.30 -5.93 0.56
CA ASN A 95 14.28 -5.54 1.96
C ASN A 95 14.15 -4.01 2.07
N LEU A 96 13.72 -3.52 3.24
CA LEU A 96 13.48 -2.09 3.47
C LEU A 96 14.71 -1.23 3.13
N ASN A 97 15.91 -1.63 3.58
CA ASN A 97 17.13 -0.84 3.34
C ASN A 97 17.45 -0.72 1.85
N THR A 98 17.29 -1.80 1.09
CA THR A 98 17.47 -1.80 -0.36
C THR A 98 16.38 -0.96 -1.04
N ALA A 99 15.13 -1.06 -0.58
CA ALA A 99 14.02 -0.29 -1.15
C ALA A 99 14.20 1.21 -0.96
N THR A 100 14.57 1.64 0.25
CA THR A 100 14.88 3.04 0.57
C THR A 100 16.07 3.52 -0.24
N LEU A 101 17.14 2.72 -0.35
CA LEU A 101 18.32 3.09 -1.15
C LEU A 101 17.98 3.35 -2.62
N ILE A 102 17.20 2.46 -3.24
CA ILE A 102 16.76 2.64 -4.63
C ILE A 102 15.91 3.91 -4.77
N SER A 103 14.94 4.09 -3.86
CA SER A 103 14.04 5.26 -3.84
C SER A 103 14.84 6.58 -3.75
N ASP A 104 15.81 6.63 -2.85
CA ASP A 104 16.64 7.81 -2.62
C ASP A 104 17.52 8.14 -3.84
N ILE A 105 18.11 7.13 -4.48
CA ILE A 105 18.94 7.34 -5.67
C ILE A 105 18.08 7.88 -6.81
N MET A 106 16.92 7.28 -7.04
CA MET A 106 16.03 7.67 -8.13
C MET A 106 15.44 9.06 -7.98
N ALA A 107 15.03 9.42 -6.76
CA ALA A 107 14.55 10.77 -6.46
C ALA A 107 15.64 11.83 -6.74
N ARG A 108 16.93 11.53 -6.46
CA ARG A 108 18.05 12.43 -6.77
C ARG A 108 18.37 12.49 -8.26
N SER A 109 18.24 11.39 -8.99
CA SER A 109 18.55 11.33 -10.42
C SER A 109 17.41 11.85 -11.31
N LYS A 110 16.27 12.28 -10.73
CA LYS A 110 15.04 12.69 -11.44
C LYS A 110 14.54 11.65 -12.45
N LYS A 111 14.81 10.37 -12.18
CA LYS A 111 14.34 9.26 -13.01
C LYS A 111 13.13 8.66 -12.33
N SER A 112 12.00 8.63 -13.01
CA SER A 112 10.70 8.38 -12.39
C SER A 112 10.10 7.00 -12.68
N GLY A 113 10.80 6.12 -13.41
CA GLY A 113 10.25 4.83 -13.81
C GLY A 113 10.73 3.66 -12.96
N VAL A 114 9.87 3.12 -12.08
CA VAL A 114 10.07 1.81 -11.46
C VAL A 114 8.88 0.91 -11.72
N ILE A 115 9.12 -0.22 -12.37
CA ILE A 115 8.16 -1.30 -12.50
C ILE A 115 8.54 -2.40 -11.52
N SER A 116 7.64 -2.71 -10.61
CA SER A 116 7.71 -3.87 -9.74
C SER A 116 6.91 -5.00 -10.38
N LEU A 117 7.59 -5.86 -11.13
CA LEU A 117 6.99 -7.07 -11.67
C LEU A 117 6.83 -8.07 -10.55
N VAL A 118 5.58 -8.38 -10.23
CA VAL A 118 5.23 -9.38 -9.23
C VAL A 118 4.74 -10.61 -9.97
N GLU A 119 5.29 -11.73 -9.55
CA GLU A 119 5.16 -12.97 -10.28
C GLU A 119 3.95 -13.81 -9.83
N TYR A 120 3.03 -14.04 -10.76
CA TYR A 120 2.01 -15.10 -10.82
C TYR A 120 0.90 -15.07 -9.77
N ASP A 121 0.05 -14.04 -9.88
CA ASP A 121 -1.32 -13.90 -9.35
C ASP A 121 -1.61 -14.59 -8.02
N TYR A 122 -1.20 -14.20 -6.81
CA TYR A 122 -0.35 -13.12 -6.33
C TYR A 122 0.04 -13.53 -4.90
N ASP A 123 1.35 -13.60 -4.63
CA ASP A 123 1.90 -14.12 -3.37
C ASP A 123 1.93 -13.10 -2.21
N ILE A 124 1.13 -12.05 -2.32
CA ILE A 124 1.07 -10.97 -1.33
C ILE A 124 0.50 -11.47 -0.01
N LEU A 125 -0.43 -12.43 -0.05
CA LEU A 125 -0.93 -13.06 1.17
C LEU A 125 0.18 -13.79 1.93
N HIS A 126 1.09 -14.48 1.24
CA HIS A 126 2.23 -15.11 1.94
C HIS A 126 3.20 -14.07 2.47
N GLN A 127 3.48 -12.99 1.73
CA GLN A 127 4.34 -11.91 2.23
C GLN A 127 3.73 -11.25 3.47
N HIS A 128 2.43 -10.96 3.46
CA HIS A 128 1.70 -10.48 4.64
C HIS A 128 1.70 -11.49 5.78
N ASN A 129 1.47 -12.77 5.52
CA ASN A 129 1.46 -13.80 6.55
C ASN A 129 2.86 -14.09 7.14
N SER A 130 3.93 -13.90 6.37
CA SER A 130 5.30 -14.25 6.78
C SER A 130 6.07 -13.06 7.34
N LYS A 131 5.89 -11.86 6.78
CA LYS A 131 6.63 -10.64 7.12
C LYS A 131 5.74 -9.54 7.70
N GLY A 132 4.41 -9.70 7.66
CA GLY A 132 3.45 -8.67 8.04
C GLY A 132 3.18 -7.65 6.93
N PHE A 133 4.10 -7.48 5.97
CA PHE A 133 4.02 -6.44 4.94
C PHE A 133 4.88 -6.71 3.70
N VAL A 134 4.68 -5.86 2.68
CA VAL A 134 5.44 -5.86 1.43
C VAL A 134 6.42 -4.70 1.42
N ASN A 135 7.71 -4.99 1.26
CA ASN A 135 8.69 -3.92 1.00
C ASN A 135 8.47 -3.39 -0.42
N THR A 136 8.40 -2.07 -0.54
CA THR A 136 8.08 -1.37 -1.78
C THR A 136 9.10 -0.25 -2.01
N VAL A 137 9.60 -0.09 -3.24
CA VAL A 137 10.35 1.12 -3.64
C VAL A 137 9.33 2.23 -3.86
N ALA A 138 9.59 3.41 -3.30
CA ALA A 138 8.68 4.54 -3.45
C ALA A 138 8.50 4.87 -4.95
N GLY A 139 7.25 5.14 -5.34
CA GLY A 139 6.88 5.40 -6.73
C GLY A 139 6.78 4.17 -7.64
N SER A 140 7.05 2.96 -7.14
CA SER A 140 6.85 1.72 -7.91
C SER A 140 5.42 1.56 -8.42
N MET A 141 5.31 1.19 -9.69
CA MET A 141 4.08 0.65 -10.28
C MET A 141 4.14 -0.87 -10.24
N TYR A 142 3.14 -1.48 -9.62
CA TYR A 142 3.05 -2.92 -9.53
C TYR A 142 2.37 -3.50 -10.75
N VAL A 143 3.02 -4.52 -11.31
CA VAL A 143 2.56 -5.17 -12.53
C VAL A 143 2.50 -6.66 -12.28
N SER A 144 1.31 -7.23 -12.44
CA SER A 144 1.10 -8.66 -12.31
C SER A 144 1.57 -9.41 -13.54
N THR A 145 2.35 -10.46 -13.34
CA THR A 145 2.50 -11.53 -14.33
C THR A 145 1.61 -12.70 -13.92
N GLY A 146 1.12 -13.52 -14.86
CA GLY A 146 0.16 -14.58 -14.56
C GLY A 146 -0.80 -14.91 -15.69
N ILE A 147 -1.78 -15.77 -15.40
CA ILE A 147 -2.82 -16.23 -16.36
C ILE A 147 -4.18 -15.61 -16.01
N GLY A 148 -4.31 -15.00 -14.83
CA GLY A 148 -5.50 -14.27 -14.40
C GLY A 148 -5.84 -13.10 -15.32
N GLU A 149 -7.08 -12.61 -15.19
CA GLU A 149 -7.65 -11.62 -16.12
C GLU A 149 -6.83 -10.33 -16.21
N LYS A 150 -6.46 -9.75 -15.06
CA LYS A 150 -5.73 -8.47 -14.93
C LYS A 150 -4.22 -8.55 -15.21
N CYS A 151 -3.73 -9.70 -15.66
CA CYS A 151 -2.32 -10.05 -15.56
C CYS A 151 -1.68 -9.97 -16.94
N LEU A 152 -0.44 -9.47 -17.02
CA LEU A 152 0.24 -9.27 -18.30
C LEU A 152 0.46 -10.58 -19.06
N GLY A 153 0.66 -11.68 -18.34
CA GLY A 153 0.90 -12.97 -18.96
C GLY A 153 2.00 -13.77 -18.30
N ILE A 154 2.30 -14.91 -18.90
CA ILE A 154 3.42 -15.78 -18.57
C ILE A 154 4.33 -15.89 -19.81
N PHE A 155 5.58 -16.29 -19.65
CA PHE A 155 6.40 -16.54 -20.82
C PHE A 155 5.87 -17.74 -21.59
N ILE A 156 5.51 -17.57 -22.86
CA ILE A 156 5.22 -18.71 -23.73
C ILE A 156 6.09 -18.60 -24.97
N ASN A 157 6.93 -19.61 -25.16
CA ASN A 157 7.74 -19.75 -26.35
C ASN A 157 6.96 -20.52 -27.42
N HIS A 158 7.37 -20.34 -28.68
CA HIS A 158 6.91 -21.17 -29.80
C HIS A 158 8.03 -22.09 -30.33
N PRO A 159 8.58 -23.01 -29.50
CA PRO A 159 9.56 -23.96 -30.00
C PRO A 159 8.90 -24.89 -31.03
N LEU A 160 9.64 -25.14 -32.12
CA LEU A 160 9.37 -26.25 -33.02
C LEU A 160 9.88 -27.53 -32.35
N PRO A 161 9.11 -28.62 -32.35
CA PRO A 161 9.58 -29.90 -31.83
C PRO A 161 10.87 -30.34 -32.55
N SER A 162 11.90 -30.67 -31.78
CA SER A 162 13.16 -31.16 -32.34
C SER A 162 13.01 -32.60 -32.83
N GLN A 163 13.59 -32.87 -33.99
CA GLN A 163 13.71 -34.23 -34.55
C GLN A 163 14.96 -34.96 -34.03
N GLU A 164 15.80 -34.29 -33.23
CA GLU A 164 17.05 -34.86 -32.72
C GLU A 164 16.81 -35.75 -31.50
N ASN A 165 17.67 -36.77 -31.36
CA ASN A 165 17.61 -37.69 -30.22
C ASN A 165 17.86 -36.94 -28.90
N LEU A 166 17.19 -37.33 -27.81
CA LEU A 166 17.36 -36.72 -26.48
C LEU A 166 18.83 -36.54 -26.09
N PHE A 167 19.65 -37.59 -26.25
CA PHE A 167 21.06 -37.56 -25.82
C PHE A 167 21.96 -36.64 -26.66
N GLN A 168 21.52 -36.20 -27.83
CA GLN A 168 22.23 -35.19 -28.62
C GLN A 168 21.92 -33.77 -28.11
N ARG A 169 20.78 -33.60 -27.44
CA ARG A 169 20.28 -32.32 -26.97
C ARG A 169 20.61 -32.03 -25.51
N LEU A 170 21.02 -33.03 -24.74
CA LEU A 170 21.44 -32.86 -23.36
C LEU A 170 22.79 -32.14 -23.26
N HIS A 171 22.95 -31.29 -22.26
CA HIS A 171 24.24 -30.67 -21.96
C HIS A 171 25.28 -31.72 -21.53
N LEU A 172 26.55 -31.52 -21.89
CA LEU A 172 27.63 -32.48 -21.66
C LEU A 172 27.76 -32.93 -20.19
N THR A 173 27.55 -32.01 -19.24
CA THR A 173 27.63 -32.31 -17.80
C THR A 173 26.47 -33.15 -17.28
N ASP A 174 25.33 -33.12 -17.96
CA ASP A 174 24.13 -33.84 -17.54
C ASP A 174 24.00 -35.20 -18.21
N LEU A 175 24.64 -35.39 -19.36
CA LEU A 175 24.73 -36.68 -20.05
C LEU A 175 25.29 -37.79 -19.17
N ALA A 176 26.24 -37.47 -18.27
CA ALA A 176 26.83 -38.44 -17.36
C ALA A 176 25.90 -38.83 -16.19
N LYS A 177 24.83 -38.07 -15.94
CA LYS A 177 23.93 -38.27 -14.79
C LYS A 177 22.74 -39.19 -15.11
N LEU A 178 22.51 -39.47 -16.38
CA LEU A 178 21.36 -40.22 -16.87
C LEU A 178 21.81 -41.50 -17.59
N PRO A 179 21.04 -42.59 -17.49
CA PRO A 179 21.36 -43.81 -18.22
C PRO A 179 21.09 -43.61 -19.72
N ARG A 180 21.86 -44.30 -20.57
CA ARG A 180 21.78 -44.15 -22.04
C ARG A 180 20.57 -44.84 -22.67
N ASP A 181 19.84 -45.63 -21.90
CA ASP A 181 18.69 -46.43 -22.30
C ASP A 181 17.36 -45.89 -21.71
N LEU A 182 17.23 -44.56 -21.60
CA LEU A 182 15.94 -43.94 -21.26
C LEU A 182 14.91 -44.18 -22.36
N ASN A 183 13.69 -44.52 -21.96
CA ASN A 183 12.55 -44.77 -22.85
C ASN A 183 11.98 -43.46 -23.44
N GLN A 184 12.65 -42.89 -24.44
CA GLN A 184 12.25 -41.62 -25.07
C GLN A 184 10.82 -41.69 -25.64
N ASN A 185 10.06 -40.60 -25.46
CA ASN A 185 8.70 -40.34 -25.97
C ASN A 185 7.57 -41.22 -25.42
N GLU A 186 7.83 -42.49 -25.09
CA GLU A 186 6.85 -43.41 -24.52
C GLU A 186 7.37 -44.02 -23.22
N GLY A 187 6.66 -43.81 -22.11
CA GLY A 187 7.05 -44.38 -20.80
C GLY A 187 8.14 -43.60 -20.03
N LEU A 188 8.67 -42.49 -20.57
CA LEU A 188 9.48 -41.52 -19.83
C LEU A 188 8.60 -40.39 -19.30
N TYR A 189 8.62 -40.16 -18.01
CA TYR A 189 7.94 -39.07 -17.33
C TYR A 189 8.96 -38.10 -16.75
N PHE A 190 8.67 -36.81 -16.85
CA PHE A 190 9.51 -35.75 -16.29
C PHE A 190 8.72 -34.92 -15.29
N GLY A 191 9.37 -34.60 -14.17
CA GLY A 191 8.83 -33.74 -13.13
C GLY A 191 9.87 -32.75 -12.61
N TYR A 192 9.42 -31.53 -12.32
CA TYR A 192 10.22 -30.52 -11.63
C TYR A 192 9.37 -29.88 -10.54
N PHE A 193 9.86 -29.95 -9.30
CA PHE A 193 9.11 -29.48 -8.15
C PHE A 193 9.94 -28.72 -7.11
N ASN A 194 9.25 -27.93 -6.29
CA ASN A 194 9.85 -27.21 -5.17
C ASN A 194 10.01 -28.14 -3.97
N LYS A 195 11.23 -28.23 -3.44
CA LYS A 195 11.63 -29.21 -2.41
C LYS A 195 11.12 -28.87 -1.00
N ILE A 196 10.72 -27.63 -0.75
CA ILE A 196 10.61 -27.08 0.62
C ILE A 196 9.19 -27.13 1.20
N GLY A 197 8.13 -27.26 0.39
CA GLY A 197 6.78 -27.25 0.95
C GLY A 197 5.86 -28.33 0.39
N CYS A 198 4.70 -28.42 1.03
CA CYS A 198 3.64 -29.38 0.73
C CYS A 198 2.64 -28.89 -0.31
N SER A 199 2.08 -29.85 -1.05
CA SER A 199 1.02 -29.64 -2.02
C SER A 199 -0.29 -29.26 -1.35
N LYS A 200 -1.01 -28.32 -1.98
CA LYS A 200 -2.43 -28.02 -1.69
C LYS A 200 -3.38 -28.64 -2.70
N THR A 201 -2.87 -29.39 -3.67
CA THR A 201 -3.64 -30.19 -4.63
C THR A 201 -3.44 -31.68 -4.36
N GLY A 202 -4.05 -32.56 -5.18
CA GLY A 202 -3.71 -33.98 -5.20
C GLY A 202 -2.37 -34.27 -5.88
N ALA A 203 -1.75 -33.27 -6.52
CA ALA A 203 -0.51 -33.46 -7.23
C ALA A 203 0.70 -33.39 -6.31
N ASN A 204 1.42 -34.51 -6.16
CA ASN A 204 2.71 -34.61 -5.46
C ASN A 204 3.60 -35.65 -6.17
N PRO A 205 4.89 -35.76 -5.83
CA PRO A 205 5.82 -36.67 -6.49
C PRO A 205 5.42 -38.15 -6.44
N ALA A 206 4.96 -38.63 -5.30
CA ALA A 206 4.55 -40.03 -5.11
C ALA A 206 3.31 -40.37 -5.95
N HIS A 207 2.31 -39.48 -5.93
CA HIS A 207 1.07 -39.60 -6.73
C HIS A 207 1.38 -39.58 -8.23
N PHE A 208 2.32 -38.74 -8.67
CA PHE A 208 2.76 -38.68 -10.06
C PHE A 208 3.46 -39.97 -10.50
N ILE A 209 4.32 -40.56 -9.65
CA ILE A 209 4.95 -41.85 -9.92
C ILE A 209 3.90 -42.97 -10.02
N ALA A 210 2.92 -42.99 -9.12
CA ALA A 210 1.82 -43.96 -9.18
C ALA A 210 0.96 -43.76 -10.45
N PHE A 211 0.63 -42.52 -10.81
CA PHE A 211 -0.05 -42.18 -12.06
C PHE A 211 0.73 -42.70 -13.28
N ALA A 212 2.04 -42.47 -13.34
CA ALA A 212 2.90 -42.96 -14.41
C ALA A 212 2.91 -44.49 -14.51
N ALA A 213 2.87 -45.19 -13.37
CA ALA A 213 2.77 -46.64 -13.32
C ALA A 213 1.46 -47.16 -13.93
N HIS A 214 0.32 -46.54 -13.59
CA HIS A 214 -1.00 -46.90 -14.12
C HIS A 214 -1.19 -46.50 -15.59
N ASN A 215 -0.68 -45.33 -15.99
CA ASN A 215 -0.86 -44.81 -17.34
C ASN A 215 0.03 -45.49 -18.38
N SER A 216 1.25 -45.91 -18.00
CA SER A 216 2.15 -46.57 -18.95
C SER A 216 1.55 -47.93 -19.40
N PRO A 217 1.41 -48.20 -20.71
CA PRO A 217 0.97 -49.50 -21.18
C PRO A 217 2.03 -50.58 -20.98
N GLY A 218 3.31 -50.19 -20.90
CA GLY A 218 4.45 -51.09 -20.73
C GLY A 218 4.76 -51.43 -19.27
N LYS A 219 5.58 -52.47 -19.08
CA LYS A 219 6.07 -52.88 -17.76
C LYS A 219 7.09 -51.89 -17.17
N GLN A 220 7.92 -51.30 -18.02
CA GLN A 220 8.96 -50.35 -17.59
C GLN A 220 8.46 -48.91 -17.65
N VAL A 221 8.78 -48.14 -16.62
CA VAL A 221 8.46 -46.72 -16.50
C VAL A 221 9.70 -45.98 -16.02
N ASP A 222 10.12 -44.95 -16.76
CA ASP A 222 11.21 -44.08 -16.35
C ASP A 222 10.63 -42.77 -15.83
N VAL A 223 11.10 -42.30 -14.67
CA VAL A 223 10.67 -41.04 -14.06
C VAL A 223 11.90 -40.22 -13.70
N VAL A 224 12.08 -39.07 -14.35
CA VAL A 224 13.15 -38.12 -14.04
C VAL A 224 12.59 -36.99 -13.19
N ILE A 225 13.01 -36.90 -11.93
CA ILE A 225 12.35 -36.05 -10.93
C ILE A 225 13.30 -35.69 -9.74
N PRO A 226 13.25 -34.48 -9.16
CA PRO A 226 14.17 -34.06 -8.08
C PRO A 226 13.82 -34.62 -6.68
N LEU A 227 13.39 -35.88 -6.58
CA LEU A 227 13.04 -36.54 -5.31
C LEU A 227 14.30 -36.76 -4.45
N LEU A 228 14.30 -36.28 -3.19
CA LEU A 228 15.50 -36.21 -2.36
C LEU A 228 15.67 -37.41 -1.42
N PRO A 229 16.91 -37.82 -1.08
CA PRO A 229 17.14 -38.95 -0.19
C PRO A 229 16.84 -38.64 1.29
N GLY A 230 16.83 -37.36 1.72
CA GLY A 230 16.55 -36.95 3.10
C GLY A 230 16.95 -35.50 3.38
N GLY A 231 16.67 -35.03 4.62
CA GLY A 231 17.05 -33.71 5.14
C GLY A 231 15.93 -33.05 5.97
N ASN A 232 16.31 -32.23 6.95
CA ASN A 232 15.37 -31.65 7.94
C ASN A 232 14.48 -30.56 7.35
N ASP A 233 14.96 -29.81 6.36
CA ASP A 233 14.24 -28.67 5.76
C ASP A 233 13.42 -29.06 4.51
N ILE A 234 13.13 -30.35 4.35
CA ILE A 234 12.44 -30.91 3.17
C ILE A 234 11.14 -31.56 3.65
N ASP A 235 10.04 -31.25 2.95
CA ASP A 235 8.75 -31.87 3.22
C ASP A 235 8.80 -33.39 2.96
N VAL A 236 8.03 -34.17 3.73
CA VAL A 236 8.06 -35.63 3.64
C VAL A 236 7.63 -36.11 2.26
N GLU A 237 6.65 -35.48 1.62
CA GLU A 237 6.16 -35.87 0.28
C GLU A 237 7.21 -35.71 -0.83
N ASN A 238 8.26 -34.92 -0.56
CA ASN A 238 9.36 -34.62 -1.48
C ASN A 238 10.60 -35.50 -1.24
N LYS A 239 10.52 -36.45 -0.32
CA LYS A 239 11.58 -37.43 0.00
C LYS A 239 11.29 -38.77 -0.64
N ILE A 240 12.34 -39.54 -0.89
CA ILE A 240 12.21 -40.92 -1.38
C ILE A 240 11.40 -41.81 -0.42
N ASP A 241 11.44 -41.51 0.87
CA ASP A 241 10.70 -42.26 1.90
C ASP A 241 9.17 -42.10 1.76
N ALA A 242 8.68 -41.08 1.03
CA ALA A 242 7.26 -40.97 0.65
C ALA A 242 6.76 -42.20 -0.12
N LEU A 243 7.67 -42.89 -0.85
CA LEU A 243 7.33 -44.12 -1.56
C LEU A 243 7.16 -45.32 -0.61
N LEU A 244 7.54 -45.21 0.67
CA LEU A 244 7.32 -46.26 1.67
C LEU A 244 6.08 -46.01 2.52
N GLU A 245 5.41 -44.86 2.34
CA GLU A 245 4.24 -44.51 3.11
C GLU A 245 3.00 -45.27 2.67
N LYS A 246 2.04 -45.38 3.59
CA LYS A 246 0.77 -46.04 3.35
C LYS A 246 0.01 -45.44 2.17
N ASN A 247 0.03 -44.12 2.02
CA ASN A 247 -0.68 -43.43 0.94
C ASN A 247 -0.18 -43.91 -0.44
N PHE A 248 1.14 -43.96 -0.64
CA PHE A 248 1.71 -44.47 -1.89
C PHE A 248 1.40 -45.96 -2.11
N MET A 249 1.47 -46.79 -1.06
CA MET A 249 1.09 -48.20 -1.17
C MET A 249 -0.38 -48.39 -1.57
N ASP A 250 -1.28 -47.56 -1.03
CA ASP A 250 -2.70 -47.56 -1.38
C ASP A 250 -2.93 -47.12 -2.84
N ASP A 251 -2.08 -46.21 -3.35
CA ASP A 251 -2.10 -45.71 -4.74
C ASP A 251 -1.68 -46.75 -5.80
N ILE A 252 -0.88 -47.75 -5.41
CA ILE A 252 -0.39 -48.82 -6.30
C ILE A 252 -0.94 -50.22 -5.97
N LYS A 253 -1.95 -50.31 -5.08
CA LYS A 253 -2.51 -51.59 -4.56
C LYS A 253 -3.17 -52.50 -5.61
N ASP A 254 -3.48 -51.98 -6.79
CA ASP A 254 -4.03 -52.74 -7.91
C ASP A 254 -3.00 -53.67 -8.55
N PHE A 255 -1.70 -53.40 -8.37
CA PHE A 255 -0.63 -54.29 -8.78
C PHE A 255 -0.36 -55.34 -7.70
N ASN A 256 -0.11 -56.58 -8.11
CA ASN A 256 0.30 -57.65 -7.21
C ASN A 256 1.76 -57.48 -6.78
N LYS A 257 2.61 -57.00 -7.69
CA LYS A 257 4.03 -56.78 -7.44
C LYS A 257 4.60 -55.60 -8.22
N VAL A 258 5.24 -54.67 -7.53
CA VAL A 258 5.95 -53.52 -8.13
C VAL A 258 7.37 -53.49 -7.60
N VAL A 259 8.34 -53.19 -8.46
CA VAL A 259 9.72 -52.89 -8.04
C VAL A 259 10.12 -51.49 -8.48
N ILE A 260 10.81 -50.78 -7.60
CA ILE A 260 11.26 -49.41 -7.84
C ILE A 260 12.77 -49.32 -7.62
N THR A 261 13.50 -48.72 -8.58
CA THR A 261 14.87 -48.25 -8.37
C THR A 261 14.89 -46.74 -8.23
N TYR A 262 15.63 -46.21 -7.27
CA TYR A 262 15.88 -44.79 -7.13
C TYR A 262 17.37 -44.50 -7.24
N SER A 263 17.78 -43.68 -8.23
CA SER A 263 19.18 -43.32 -8.47
C SER A 263 19.45 -41.84 -8.22
N HIS A 264 20.43 -41.52 -7.37
CA HIS A 264 20.86 -40.16 -7.06
C HIS A 264 22.34 -40.09 -6.70
N ALA A 265 23.08 -39.14 -7.28
CA ALA A 265 24.50 -38.88 -6.96
C ALA A 265 25.41 -40.14 -6.96
N GLY A 266 25.17 -41.08 -7.87
CA GLY A 266 25.92 -42.33 -7.97
C GLY A 266 25.52 -43.41 -6.97
N THR A 267 24.48 -43.18 -6.17
CA THR A 267 23.89 -44.16 -5.24
C THR A 267 22.52 -44.63 -5.74
N THR A 268 22.22 -45.91 -5.55
CA THR A 268 20.94 -46.53 -5.96
C THR A 268 20.29 -47.24 -4.78
N ARG A 269 19.00 -46.99 -4.55
CA ARG A 269 18.15 -47.72 -3.60
C ARG A 269 17.13 -48.56 -4.37
N TYR A 270 16.74 -49.70 -3.80
CA TYR A 270 15.83 -50.65 -4.44
C TYR A 270 14.68 -50.99 -3.50
N PHE A 271 13.46 -50.92 -4.01
CA PHE A 271 12.25 -51.22 -3.24
C PHE A 271 11.41 -52.27 -3.94
N VAL A 272 10.81 -53.16 -3.17
CA VAL A 272 9.77 -54.09 -3.63
C VAL A 272 8.49 -53.87 -2.86
N TYR A 273 7.39 -53.92 -3.58
CA TYR A 273 6.03 -53.85 -3.07
C TYR A 273 5.32 -55.11 -3.49
N GLN A 274 4.88 -55.91 -2.53
CA GLN A 274 4.26 -57.20 -2.80
C GLN A 274 2.99 -57.37 -1.97
N LYS A 275 1.94 -57.89 -2.61
CA LYS A 275 0.65 -58.13 -1.98
C LYS A 275 0.70 -59.39 -1.10
N ASN A 276 0.44 -59.21 0.19
CA ASN A 276 0.25 -60.29 1.16
C ASN A 276 -1.23 -60.34 1.56
N GLU A 277 -1.92 -61.42 1.21
CA GLU A 277 -3.36 -61.65 1.41
C GLU A 277 -4.24 -60.55 0.80
N THR A 278 -4.33 -59.39 1.46
CA THR A 278 -5.15 -58.24 1.06
C THR A 278 -4.40 -56.89 1.09
N GLN A 279 -3.20 -56.83 1.67
CA GLN A 279 -2.44 -55.58 1.83
C GLN A 279 -1.12 -55.61 1.07
N LEU A 280 -0.73 -54.47 0.50
CA LEU A 280 0.57 -54.28 -0.11
C LEU A 280 1.60 -54.02 0.99
N VAL A 281 2.74 -54.70 0.95
CA VAL A 281 3.84 -54.49 1.89
C VAL A 281 5.07 -54.01 1.13
N ALA A 282 5.66 -52.90 1.58
CA ALA A 282 6.88 -52.33 1.04
C ALA A 282 8.12 -52.82 1.80
N LYS A 283 9.20 -53.10 1.10
CA LYS A 283 10.50 -53.44 1.68
C LYS A 283 11.65 -52.89 0.83
N GLU A 284 12.64 -52.29 1.48
CA GLU A 284 13.93 -52.00 0.84
C GLU A 284 14.76 -53.29 0.70
N ILE A 285 15.28 -53.50 -0.51
CA ILE A 285 16.00 -54.72 -0.91
C ILE A 285 17.35 -54.35 -1.52
N ASN A 286 18.22 -55.34 -1.71
CA ASN A 286 19.49 -55.13 -2.40
C ASN A 286 19.35 -55.32 -3.93
N GLU A 287 20.40 -54.97 -4.68
CA GLU A 287 20.46 -55.06 -6.14
C GLU A 287 20.20 -56.49 -6.67
N VAL A 288 20.75 -57.51 -6.00
CA VAL A 288 20.58 -58.91 -6.42
C VAL A 288 19.12 -59.34 -6.26
N GLU A 289 18.50 -58.99 -5.13
CA GLU A 289 17.07 -59.21 -4.89
C GLU A 289 16.22 -58.45 -5.91
N TYR A 290 16.60 -57.24 -6.31
CA TYR A 290 15.88 -56.48 -7.33
C TYR A 290 15.92 -57.17 -8.71
N GLU A 291 17.10 -57.56 -9.18
CA GLU A 291 17.24 -58.17 -10.51
C GLU A 291 16.47 -59.49 -10.62
N THR A 292 16.43 -60.29 -9.55
CA THR A 292 15.62 -61.52 -9.52
C THR A 292 14.12 -61.25 -9.56
N GLN A 293 13.67 -60.12 -8.99
CA GLN A 293 12.25 -59.77 -8.83
C GLN A 293 11.73 -58.84 -9.94
N LYS A 294 12.62 -58.29 -10.77
CA LYS A 294 12.23 -57.41 -11.87
C LYS A 294 11.40 -58.15 -12.91
N ASN A 295 11.72 -59.41 -13.19
CA ASN A 295 11.07 -60.18 -14.28
C ASN A 295 9.66 -60.65 -13.94
N ASP A 296 9.34 -60.90 -12.67
CA ASP A 296 8.01 -61.36 -12.21
C ASP A 296 7.11 -60.23 -11.68
N SER A 297 7.60 -58.98 -11.65
CA SER A 297 6.80 -57.82 -11.26
C SER A 297 5.80 -57.38 -12.35
N ASP A 298 4.66 -56.82 -11.94
CA ASP A 298 3.68 -56.19 -12.84
C ASP A 298 4.24 -54.87 -13.41
N LYS A 299 4.97 -54.12 -12.58
CA LYS A 299 5.60 -52.84 -12.94
C LYS A 299 7.04 -52.74 -12.44
N VAL A 300 7.87 -52.10 -13.26
CA VAL A 300 9.28 -51.80 -12.99
C VAL A 300 9.48 -50.30 -13.19
N ILE A 301 9.63 -49.56 -12.09
CA ILE A 301 9.74 -48.10 -12.12
C ILE A 301 11.17 -47.70 -11.84
N ARG A 302 11.79 -46.92 -12.72
CA ARG A 302 13.12 -46.34 -12.52
C ARG A 302 12.99 -44.85 -12.26
N VAL A 303 13.27 -44.43 -11.03
CA VAL A 303 13.27 -43.03 -10.61
C VAL A 303 14.70 -42.50 -10.63
N PHE A 304 14.94 -41.43 -11.38
CA PHE A 304 16.24 -40.78 -11.51
C PHE A 304 16.17 -39.35 -10.97
N ASN A 305 17.07 -39.01 -10.04
CA ASN A 305 17.29 -37.63 -9.61
C ASN A 305 18.66 -37.12 -10.11
N PRO A 306 18.73 -36.58 -11.34
CA PRO A 306 19.96 -36.03 -11.92
C PRO A 306 20.20 -34.54 -11.56
N PHE A 307 19.39 -33.95 -10.67
CA PHE A 307 19.43 -32.51 -10.41
C PHE A 307 20.66 -32.10 -9.57
N PRO A 308 21.22 -30.89 -9.79
CA PRO A 308 20.78 -29.83 -10.72
C PRO A 308 21.07 -30.14 -12.20
N LEU A 309 20.23 -29.62 -13.10
CA LEU A 309 20.34 -29.78 -14.56
C LEU A 309 20.56 -28.42 -15.25
N HIS A 310 21.24 -28.41 -16.38
CA HIS A 310 21.33 -27.25 -17.27
C HIS A 310 19.95 -26.94 -17.89
N PRO A 311 19.58 -25.66 -18.13
CA PRO A 311 18.29 -25.29 -18.72
C PRO A 311 17.98 -26.01 -20.05
N GLN A 312 18.98 -26.14 -20.92
CA GLN A 312 18.89 -26.93 -22.16
C GLN A 312 18.47 -28.38 -21.91
N SER A 313 19.05 -29.03 -20.90
CA SER A 313 18.75 -30.42 -20.55
C SER A 313 17.34 -30.57 -20.00
N VAL A 314 16.87 -29.61 -19.18
CA VAL A 314 15.48 -29.58 -18.67
C VAL A 314 14.49 -29.52 -19.83
N GLN A 315 14.69 -28.59 -20.77
CA GLN A 315 13.82 -28.46 -21.93
C GLN A 315 13.82 -29.74 -22.78
N ALA A 316 14.99 -30.34 -23.04
CA ALA A 316 15.11 -31.56 -23.82
C ALA A 316 14.39 -32.76 -23.17
N LEU A 317 14.54 -32.93 -21.86
CA LEU A 317 13.88 -33.99 -21.09
C LEU A 317 12.37 -33.80 -21.03
N MET A 318 11.90 -32.57 -20.79
CA MET A 318 10.48 -32.26 -20.79
C MET A 318 9.86 -32.56 -22.15
N GLU A 319 10.49 -32.12 -23.24
CA GLU A 319 10.02 -32.38 -24.60
C GLU A 319 9.95 -33.89 -24.90
N ALA A 320 11.02 -34.64 -24.59
CA ALA A 320 11.13 -36.08 -24.85
C ALA A 320 10.33 -36.97 -23.89
N SER A 321 9.72 -36.41 -22.85
CA SER A 321 8.83 -37.14 -21.93
C SER A 321 7.40 -37.23 -22.45
N GLU A 322 6.57 -38.05 -21.82
CA GLU A 322 5.12 -38.11 -22.02
C GLU A 322 4.46 -36.73 -21.91
N SER A 323 3.23 -36.60 -22.41
CA SER A 323 2.57 -35.30 -22.47
C SER A 323 2.20 -34.72 -21.11
N VAL A 324 2.14 -35.52 -20.04
CA VAL A 324 1.80 -35.06 -18.69
C VAL A 324 3.08 -34.88 -17.88
N ASN A 325 3.29 -33.67 -17.33
CA ASN A 325 4.47 -33.36 -16.53
C ASN A 325 4.11 -32.85 -15.15
N LEU A 326 4.87 -33.27 -14.13
CA LEU A 326 4.76 -32.73 -12.77
C LEU A 326 5.47 -31.39 -12.66
N LEU A 327 4.75 -30.37 -12.20
CA LEU A 327 5.21 -28.99 -12.21
C LEU A 327 4.77 -28.31 -10.91
N THR A 328 5.61 -27.44 -10.34
CA THR A 328 5.30 -26.73 -9.07
C THR A 328 5.55 -25.24 -9.15
N GLY A 329 6.42 -24.81 -10.07
CA GLY A 329 6.82 -23.42 -10.22
C GLY A 329 6.37 -22.82 -11.55
N ASP A 330 6.30 -21.51 -11.58
CA ASP A 330 5.73 -20.77 -12.69
C ASP A 330 6.59 -20.87 -13.96
N GLN A 331 7.92 -20.87 -13.80
CA GLN A 331 8.85 -21.12 -14.89
C GLN A 331 8.65 -22.54 -15.47
N SER A 332 8.50 -23.56 -14.62
CA SER A 332 8.25 -24.92 -15.09
C SER A 332 6.91 -25.06 -15.81
N LEU A 333 5.87 -24.36 -15.33
CA LEU A 333 4.57 -24.28 -16.00
C LEU A 333 4.67 -23.57 -17.36
N SER A 334 5.36 -22.44 -17.41
CA SER A 334 5.66 -21.68 -18.63
C SER A 334 6.37 -22.54 -19.67
N GLU A 335 7.41 -23.28 -19.28
CA GLU A 335 8.15 -24.17 -20.17
C GLU A 335 7.27 -25.32 -20.68
N ALA A 336 6.51 -25.95 -19.79
CA ALA A 336 5.58 -27.04 -20.14
C ALA A 336 4.51 -26.58 -21.13
N LEU A 337 3.84 -25.46 -20.86
CA LEU A 337 2.83 -24.89 -21.75
C LEU A 337 3.43 -24.45 -23.09
N SER A 338 4.68 -23.97 -23.11
CA SER A 338 5.42 -23.68 -24.34
C SER A 338 5.64 -24.93 -25.21
N LEU A 339 5.65 -26.12 -24.60
CA LEU A 339 5.76 -27.42 -25.28
C LEU A 339 4.38 -28.12 -25.43
N ALA A 340 3.29 -27.43 -25.10
CA ALA A 340 1.93 -27.97 -25.06
C ALA A 340 1.80 -29.23 -24.17
N LYS A 341 2.55 -29.28 -23.07
CA LYS A 341 2.45 -30.33 -22.05
C LYS A 341 1.28 -30.05 -21.11
N ILE A 342 0.63 -31.12 -20.68
CA ILE A 342 -0.50 -31.11 -19.75
C ILE A 342 0.03 -31.01 -18.32
N PRO A 343 -0.35 -29.97 -17.56
CA PRO A 343 0.13 -29.80 -16.20
C PRO A 343 -0.44 -30.84 -15.23
N PHE A 344 0.45 -31.57 -14.56
CA PHE A 344 0.17 -32.26 -13.29
C PHE A 344 0.72 -31.35 -12.18
N TYR A 345 -0.05 -30.31 -11.83
CA TYR A 345 0.50 -29.17 -11.09
C TYR A 345 0.37 -29.31 -9.57
N GLN A 346 1.50 -29.37 -8.88
CA GLN A 346 1.60 -29.29 -7.41
C GLN A 346 1.46 -27.83 -7.00
N ALA A 347 0.27 -27.42 -6.56
CA ALA A 347 0.08 -26.03 -6.14
C ALA A 347 0.56 -25.85 -4.70
N MET A 348 1.63 -25.08 -4.52
CA MET A 348 2.08 -24.62 -3.20
C MET A 348 1.04 -23.67 -2.56
N PRO A 349 1.02 -23.50 -1.22
CA PRO A 349 0.10 -22.56 -0.56
C PRO A 349 0.11 -21.17 -1.20
N TRP A 350 1.29 -20.67 -1.56
CA TRP A 350 1.49 -19.37 -2.19
C TRP A 350 1.19 -19.32 -3.71
N LYS A 351 1.06 -20.48 -4.37
CA LYS A 351 0.80 -20.58 -5.81
C LYS A 351 -0.58 -21.16 -6.15
N LYS A 352 -1.45 -21.30 -5.14
CA LYS A 352 -2.82 -21.80 -5.35
C LYS A 352 -3.62 -20.92 -6.32
N LYS A 353 -3.53 -19.60 -6.16
CA LYS A 353 -4.26 -18.67 -7.03
C LYS A 353 -3.84 -18.78 -8.51
N LEU A 354 -2.55 -18.98 -8.82
CA LEU A 354 -2.11 -19.26 -10.20
C LEU A 354 -2.81 -20.51 -10.77
N TYR A 355 -2.91 -21.58 -9.97
CA TYR A 355 -3.58 -22.80 -10.41
C TYR A 355 -5.09 -22.61 -10.58
N ASP A 356 -5.73 -21.88 -9.68
CA ASP A 356 -7.14 -21.51 -9.78
C ASP A 356 -7.40 -20.66 -11.05
N SER A 357 -6.51 -19.70 -11.35
CA SER A 357 -6.55 -18.89 -12.56
C SER A 357 -6.34 -19.74 -13.83
N LEU A 358 -5.40 -20.68 -13.85
CA LEU A 358 -5.22 -21.63 -14.96
C LEU A 358 -6.48 -22.49 -15.16
N THR A 359 -7.05 -23.00 -14.07
CA THR A 359 -8.28 -23.81 -14.10
C THR A 359 -9.47 -22.98 -14.64
N SER A 360 -9.59 -21.72 -14.23
CA SER A 360 -10.62 -20.82 -14.76
C SER A 360 -10.39 -20.48 -16.23
N PHE A 361 -9.15 -20.19 -16.63
CA PHE A 361 -8.81 -19.85 -18.01
C PHE A 361 -9.09 -21.02 -18.97
N THR A 362 -9.05 -22.25 -18.47
CA THR A 362 -9.32 -23.45 -19.26
C THR A 362 -10.80 -23.82 -19.39
N GLN A 363 -11.76 -23.03 -18.87
CA GLN A 363 -13.20 -23.35 -18.93
C GLN A 363 -13.74 -23.58 -20.35
N SER A 364 -13.16 -22.93 -21.37
CA SER A 364 -13.49 -23.13 -22.79
C SER A 364 -12.97 -24.46 -23.36
N TYR A 365 -12.11 -25.17 -22.61
CA TYR A 365 -11.48 -26.45 -22.94
C TYR A 365 -11.95 -27.51 -21.93
N PRO A 366 -13.15 -28.09 -22.12
CA PRO A 366 -13.86 -28.80 -21.06
C PRO A 366 -13.11 -30.02 -20.52
N THR A 367 -12.36 -30.73 -21.36
CA THR A 367 -11.66 -31.95 -20.94
C THR A 367 -10.37 -31.60 -20.19
N LEU A 368 -9.66 -30.57 -20.61
CA LEU A 368 -8.51 -30.02 -19.89
C LEU A 368 -8.93 -29.38 -18.55
N HIS A 369 -10.06 -28.66 -18.53
CA HIS A 369 -10.64 -28.10 -17.31
C HIS A 369 -10.99 -29.19 -16.29
N GLU A 370 -11.63 -30.28 -16.75
CA GLU A 370 -11.95 -31.42 -15.89
C GLU A 370 -10.68 -32.10 -15.36
N TRP A 371 -9.63 -32.24 -16.19
CA TRP A 371 -8.33 -32.75 -15.75
C TRP A 371 -7.75 -31.91 -14.60
N LEU A 372 -7.68 -30.58 -14.77
CA LEU A 372 -7.15 -29.68 -13.74
C LEU A 372 -8.01 -29.74 -12.47
N THR A 373 -9.33 -29.84 -12.60
CA THR A 373 -10.24 -29.98 -11.46
C THR A 373 -10.01 -31.29 -10.71
N LYS A 374 -9.83 -32.41 -11.42
CA LYS A 374 -9.54 -33.73 -10.82
C LYS A 374 -8.17 -33.75 -10.15
N ASN A 375 -7.13 -33.22 -10.81
CA ASN A 375 -5.78 -33.12 -10.28
C ASN A 375 -5.69 -32.20 -9.05
N ALA A 376 -6.62 -31.25 -8.91
CA ALA A 376 -6.76 -30.42 -7.72
C ALA A 376 -7.21 -31.22 -6.48
N SER A 377 -7.96 -32.31 -6.69
CA SER A 377 -8.60 -33.07 -5.62
C SER A 377 -7.66 -34.10 -5.02
N GLN A 378 -7.50 -34.05 -3.70
CA GLN A 378 -6.70 -35.01 -2.92
C GLN A 378 -7.36 -36.40 -2.79
N THR A 379 -8.64 -36.52 -3.16
CA THR A 379 -9.39 -37.77 -2.99
C THR A 379 -9.40 -38.63 -4.26
N ILE A 380 -9.00 -38.08 -5.40
CA ILE A 380 -9.01 -38.81 -6.68
C ILE A 380 -7.74 -39.67 -6.75
N SER A 381 -7.92 -40.98 -6.97
CA SER A 381 -6.79 -41.90 -7.02
C SER A 381 -5.96 -41.72 -8.31
N PRO A 382 -4.64 -42.05 -8.31
CA PRO A 382 -3.82 -41.97 -9.51
C PRO A 382 -4.31 -42.88 -10.64
N LYS A 383 -4.95 -44.00 -10.30
CA LYS A 383 -5.59 -44.90 -11.27
C LYS A 383 -6.75 -44.22 -11.99
N GLU A 384 -7.65 -43.57 -11.24
CA GLU A 384 -8.76 -42.82 -11.84
C GLU A 384 -8.26 -41.68 -12.75
N LEU A 385 -7.17 -41.00 -12.37
CA LEU A 385 -6.52 -40.00 -13.24
C LEU A 385 -5.95 -40.63 -14.51
N ALA A 386 -5.29 -41.79 -14.40
CA ALA A 386 -4.74 -42.51 -15.55
C ALA A 386 -5.85 -43.02 -16.50
N GLU A 387 -6.94 -43.54 -15.96
CA GLU A 387 -8.11 -43.95 -16.74
C GLU A 387 -8.74 -42.75 -17.45
N PHE A 388 -8.95 -41.64 -16.75
CA PHE A 388 -9.46 -40.41 -17.35
C PHE A 388 -8.55 -39.92 -18.48
N TYR A 389 -7.23 -39.84 -18.24
CA TYR A 389 -6.27 -39.39 -19.23
C TYR A 389 -6.22 -40.33 -20.44
N SER A 390 -6.19 -41.64 -20.24
CA SER A 390 -6.13 -42.61 -21.35
C SER A 390 -7.35 -42.53 -22.29
N ILE A 391 -8.55 -42.36 -21.73
CA ILE A 391 -9.80 -42.16 -22.49
C ILE A 391 -9.77 -40.85 -23.28
N ASN A 392 -9.19 -39.80 -22.69
CA ASN A 392 -9.28 -38.44 -23.20
C ASN A 392 -8.00 -37.92 -23.88
N LYS A 393 -6.93 -38.74 -23.99
CA LYS A 393 -5.57 -38.33 -24.38
C LYS A 393 -5.57 -37.45 -25.63
N SER A 394 -6.16 -37.94 -26.72
CA SER A 394 -6.19 -37.22 -28.01
C SER A 394 -6.91 -35.88 -27.91
N LYS A 395 -8.03 -35.82 -27.19
CA LYS A 395 -8.81 -34.59 -27.03
C LYS A 395 -8.08 -33.57 -26.17
N MET A 396 -7.47 -34.01 -25.06
CA MET A 396 -6.63 -33.16 -24.22
C MET A 396 -5.42 -32.61 -24.97
N GLN A 397 -4.80 -33.39 -25.85
CA GLN A 397 -3.71 -32.91 -26.71
C GLN A 397 -4.15 -31.79 -27.66
N VAL A 398 -5.35 -31.87 -28.21
CA VAL A 398 -5.90 -30.78 -29.05
C VAL A 398 -6.19 -29.55 -28.20
N GLU A 399 -6.83 -29.73 -27.06
CA GLU A 399 -7.19 -28.63 -26.15
C GLU A 399 -5.96 -27.90 -25.59
N ILE A 400 -4.89 -28.60 -25.20
CA ILE A 400 -3.66 -27.97 -24.70
C ILE A 400 -2.89 -27.20 -25.78
N GLN A 401 -2.94 -27.65 -27.04
CA GLN A 401 -2.36 -26.91 -28.17
C GLN A 401 -3.16 -25.63 -28.46
N SER A 402 -4.48 -25.70 -28.42
CA SER A 402 -5.35 -24.51 -28.55
C SER A 402 -5.11 -23.53 -27.40
N LEU A 403 -5.02 -24.03 -26.17
CA LEU A 403 -4.67 -23.20 -25.00
C LEU A 403 -3.33 -22.51 -25.22
N ARG A 404 -2.29 -23.23 -25.63
CA ARG A 404 -0.98 -22.64 -25.92
C ARG A 404 -1.08 -21.53 -26.96
N ALA A 405 -1.79 -21.75 -28.06
CA ALA A 405 -1.98 -20.74 -29.10
C ALA A 405 -2.69 -19.49 -28.57
N GLU A 406 -3.71 -19.66 -27.71
CA GLU A 406 -4.40 -18.55 -27.07
C GLU A 406 -3.51 -17.81 -26.06
N LEU A 407 -2.73 -18.53 -25.25
CA LEU A 407 -1.78 -17.92 -24.31
C LEU A 407 -0.70 -17.12 -25.04
N ILE A 408 -0.21 -17.59 -26.19
CA ILE A 408 0.74 -16.83 -27.03
C ILE A 408 0.14 -15.50 -27.48
N LEU A 409 -1.15 -15.50 -27.83
CA LEU A 409 -1.83 -14.30 -28.35
C LEU A 409 -2.23 -13.33 -27.23
N LYS A 410 -2.73 -13.82 -26.10
CA LYS A 410 -3.37 -13.01 -25.06
C LYS A 410 -2.55 -12.81 -23.79
N LYS A 411 -1.69 -13.77 -23.46
CA LYS A 411 -1.01 -13.88 -22.16
C LYS A 411 0.48 -14.16 -22.31
N ASN A 412 1.10 -13.68 -23.38
CA ASN A 412 2.53 -13.80 -23.55
C ASN A 412 3.24 -12.59 -22.96
N LEU A 413 3.84 -12.79 -21.78
CA LEU A 413 4.55 -11.73 -21.07
C LEU A 413 5.62 -11.06 -21.94
N ALA A 414 6.28 -11.84 -22.82
CA ALA A 414 7.33 -11.34 -23.70
C ALA A 414 6.85 -10.25 -24.67
N ILE A 415 5.57 -10.31 -25.06
CA ILE A 415 4.95 -9.35 -25.97
C ILE A 415 4.30 -8.24 -25.14
N ASN A 416 3.46 -8.61 -24.18
CA ASN A 416 2.60 -7.68 -23.46
C ASN A 416 3.39 -6.70 -22.56
N ILE A 417 4.58 -7.09 -22.07
CA ILE A 417 5.40 -6.18 -21.26
C ILE A 417 5.99 -5.02 -22.09
N ILE A 418 6.13 -5.18 -23.40
CA ILE A 418 6.76 -4.16 -24.26
C ILE A 418 5.83 -2.98 -24.45
N ASP A 419 4.56 -3.26 -24.75
CA ASP A 419 3.52 -2.23 -24.84
C ASP A 419 3.44 -1.45 -23.52
N TYR A 420 3.58 -2.15 -22.39
CA TYR A 420 3.63 -1.55 -21.07
C TYR A 420 4.85 -0.64 -20.86
N ILE A 421 6.05 -1.13 -21.20
CA ILE A 421 7.30 -0.35 -21.10
C ILE A 421 7.25 0.89 -22.01
N ASN A 422 6.86 0.73 -23.27
CA ASN A 422 6.76 1.82 -24.25
C ASN A 422 5.74 2.87 -23.81
N SER A 423 4.60 2.44 -23.25
CA SER A 423 3.59 3.34 -22.70
C SER A 423 4.18 4.19 -21.56
N LEU A 424 4.85 3.57 -20.59
CA LEU A 424 5.43 4.29 -19.45
C LEU A 424 6.57 5.24 -19.84
N ILE A 425 7.45 4.82 -20.75
CA ILE A 425 8.55 5.68 -21.22
C ILE A 425 7.97 6.92 -21.93
N GLY A 426 6.88 6.76 -22.68
CA GLY A 426 6.21 7.85 -23.39
C GLY A 426 5.42 8.83 -22.51
N MET A 427 5.04 8.43 -21.28
CA MET A 427 4.31 9.29 -20.35
C MET A 427 5.19 10.39 -19.75
N SER A 428 4.63 11.58 -19.64
CA SER A 428 5.13 12.67 -18.78
C SER A 428 5.11 12.29 -17.30
N LEU A 429 5.80 13.05 -16.45
CA LEU A 429 5.85 12.77 -15.01
C LEU A 429 4.46 12.82 -14.37
N LEU A 430 3.63 13.80 -14.73
CA LEU A 430 2.24 13.90 -14.27
C LEU A 430 1.39 12.70 -14.72
N GLU A 431 1.48 12.28 -15.99
CA GLU A 431 0.75 11.10 -16.48
C GLU A 431 1.18 9.82 -15.75
N ARG A 432 2.48 9.67 -15.46
CA ARG A 432 2.98 8.55 -14.64
C ARG A 432 2.44 8.62 -13.22
N TYR A 433 2.39 9.80 -12.62
CA TYR A 433 1.82 9.98 -11.29
C TYR A 433 0.33 9.60 -11.25
N GLN A 434 -0.45 10.07 -12.23
CA GLN A 434 -1.86 9.70 -12.35
C GLN A 434 -2.03 8.19 -12.50
N TYR A 435 -1.20 7.55 -13.33
CA TYR A 435 -1.19 6.11 -13.48
C TYR A 435 -0.79 5.38 -12.18
N PHE A 436 0.17 5.92 -11.43
CA PHE A 436 0.55 5.40 -10.12
C PHE A 436 -0.62 5.46 -9.12
N ILE A 437 -1.34 6.59 -9.03
CA ILE A 437 -2.54 6.70 -8.17
C ILE A 437 -3.58 5.64 -8.55
N GLN A 438 -3.82 5.44 -9.85
CA GLN A 438 -4.76 4.42 -10.31
C GLN A 438 -4.29 2.99 -9.97
N ASN A 439 -2.99 2.72 -10.07
CA ASN A 439 -2.41 1.43 -9.68
C ASN A 439 -2.48 1.22 -8.15
N LEU A 440 -2.26 2.27 -7.35
CA LEU A 440 -2.43 2.23 -5.90
C LEU A 440 -3.86 1.86 -5.50
N ILE A 441 -4.87 2.43 -6.17
CA ILE A 441 -6.29 2.13 -5.92
C ILE A 441 -6.61 0.69 -6.32
N ASN A 442 -6.25 0.30 -7.55
CA ASN A 442 -6.61 -1.00 -8.11
C ASN A 442 -5.90 -2.17 -7.44
N ASP A 443 -4.68 -1.92 -6.99
CA ASP A 443 -3.74 -2.93 -6.50
C ASP A 443 -3.23 -2.51 -5.09
N PHE A 444 -4.14 -2.03 -4.24
CA PHE A 444 -3.81 -1.52 -2.89
C PHE A 444 -3.00 -2.50 -2.04
N ASP A 445 -3.26 -3.80 -2.18
CA ASP A 445 -2.59 -4.88 -1.44
C ASP A 445 -1.05 -4.85 -1.52
N PHE A 446 -0.47 -4.37 -2.63
CA PHE A 446 0.99 -4.30 -2.81
C PHE A 446 1.65 -3.16 -2.03
N TYR A 447 0.87 -2.17 -1.64
CA TYR A 447 1.37 -0.96 -0.99
C TYR A 447 1.25 -1.02 0.55
N THR A 448 0.47 -1.96 1.07
CA THR A 448 0.15 -2.07 2.52
C THR A 448 1.35 -2.49 3.40
N GLN A 449 1.50 -1.84 4.56
CA GLN A 449 2.70 -1.93 5.42
C GLN A 449 2.57 -2.64 6.80
N SER A 450 1.40 -3.06 7.28
CA SER A 450 1.18 -4.22 8.21
C SER A 450 -0.15 -4.22 8.99
N GLU A 451 -0.59 -5.45 9.37
CA GLU A 451 -1.59 -5.92 10.35
C GLU A 451 -2.88 -5.12 10.62
N GLY A 452 -3.96 -5.49 9.92
CA GLY A 452 -5.22 -5.78 10.59
C GLY A 452 -5.34 -7.30 10.78
N ARG A 453 -5.10 -7.82 11.99
CA ARG A 453 -5.60 -9.16 12.33
C ARG A 453 -7.12 -9.08 12.23
N GLN A 454 -7.65 -9.60 11.12
CA GLN A 454 -9.04 -9.50 10.64
C GLN A 454 -9.32 -8.26 9.76
N LYS A 455 -9.38 -8.54 8.44
CA LYS A 455 -10.14 -7.85 7.38
C LYS A 455 -9.81 -6.39 6.99
N GLU A 456 -9.13 -5.57 7.79
CA GLU A 456 -8.81 -4.20 7.38
C GLU A 456 -7.36 -4.08 6.91
N LYS A 457 -7.18 -3.84 5.62
CA LYS A 457 -5.89 -3.55 5.00
C LYS A 457 -5.68 -2.04 5.03
N PHE A 458 -4.51 -1.57 5.45
CA PHE A 458 -4.24 -0.13 5.58
C PHE A 458 -2.86 0.27 5.03
N LEU A 459 -2.78 1.48 4.49
CA LEU A 459 -1.55 2.16 4.07
C LEU A 459 -1.29 3.32 5.04
N SER A 460 -0.19 3.28 5.78
CA SER A 460 0.11 4.36 6.73
C SER A 460 0.33 5.71 6.02
N HIS A 461 -0.02 6.82 6.68
CA HIS A 461 0.24 8.18 6.16
C HIS A 461 1.72 8.34 5.76
N LYS A 462 2.64 7.81 6.58
CA LYS A 462 4.08 7.86 6.29
C LYS A 462 4.45 7.10 5.02
N ALA A 463 3.85 5.94 4.79
CA ALA A 463 4.09 5.16 3.58
C ALA A 463 3.54 5.91 2.35
N LEU A 464 2.32 6.44 2.42
CA LEU A 464 1.77 7.27 1.35
C LEU A 464 2.65 8.50 1.08
N CYS A 465 3.05 9.25 2.11
CA CYS A 465 3.98 10.38 1.97
C CYS A 465 5.24 9.99 1.20
N SER A 466 5.83 8.85 1.52
CA SER A 466 7.05 8.39 0.85
C SER A 466 6.84 8.19 -0.66
N HIS A 467 5.69 7.63 -1.05
CA HIS A 467 5.32 7.44 -2.44
C HIS A 467 5.02 8.75 -3.17
N ILE A 468 4.29 9.66 -2.53
CA ILE A 468 3.91 10.95 -3.13
C ILE A 468 5.13 11.86 -3.25
N GLU A 469 5.96 11.94 -2.20
CA GLU A 469 7.20 12.72 -2.21
C GLU A 469 8.16 12.32 -3.33
N PHE A 470 8.22 11.04 -3.69
CA PHE A 470 9.04 10.58 -4.81
C PHE A 470 8.72 11.32 -6.11
N TYR A 471 7.44 11.51 -6.41
CA TYR A 471 6.99 12.25 -7.59
C TYR A 471 7.14 13.77 -7.41
N LEU A 472 6.78 14.32 -6.25
CA LEU A 472 6.91 15.76 -5.99
C LEU A 472 8.36 16.25 -6.04
N LYS A 473 9.33 15.44 -5.58
CA LYS A 473 10.78 15.72 -5.67
C LYS A 473 11.28 15.70 -7.11
N SER A 474 10.63 14.93 -7.98
CA SER A 474 10.98 14.79 -9.39
C SER A 474 10.41 15.92 -10.25
N ALA A 475 9.30 16.54 -9.83
CA ALA A 475 8.67 17.65 -10.54
C ALA A 475 9.53 18.92 -10.49
N ASP A 476 9.59 19.64 -11.61
CA ASP A 476 10.44 20.84 -11.76
C ASP A 476 9.72 22.14 -11.38
N THR A 477 8.39 22.17 -11.42
CA THR A 477 7.57 23.36 -11.19
C THR A 477 6.52 23.14 -10.11
N ASP A 478 6.11 24.23 -9.45
CA ASP A 478 5.00 24.17 -8.49
C ASP A 478 3.65 23.92 -9.18
N ASP A 479 3.47 24.33 -10.44
CA ASP A 479 2.26 24.02 -11.21
C ASP A 479 2.09 22.51 -11.41
N GLU A 480 3.17 21.79 -11.74
CA GLU A 480 3.14 20.34 -11.89
C GLU A 480 2.89 19.64 -10.55
N ARG A 481 3.50 20.12 -9.45
CA ARG A 481 3.24 19.62 -8.10
C ARG A 481 1.80 19.87 -7.66
N ASN A 482 1.25 21.04 -7.93
CA ASN A 482 -0.16 21.37 -7.63
C ASN A 482 -1.10 20.41 -8.39
N ALA A 483 -0.84 20.14 -9.67
CA ALA A 483 -1.62 19.18 -10.45
C ALA A 483 -1.54 17.74 -9.89
N MET A 484 -0.39 17.33 -9.37
CA MET A 484 -0.23 16.04 -8.67
C MET A 484 -1.01 15.99 -7.35
N ILE A 485 -0.97 17.06 -6.55
CA ILE A 485 -1.74 17.12 -5.30
C ILE A 485 -3.24 17.14 -5.57
N GLU A 486 -3.71 17.90 -6.57
CA GLU A 486 -5.11 17.91 -7.00
C GLU A 486 -5.55 16.51 -7.45
N CYS A 487 -4.72 15.81 -8.23
CA CYS A 487 -4.99 14.43 -8.63
C CYS A 487 -5.13 13.50 -7.41
N LEU A 488 -4.27 13.62 -6.39
CA LEU A 488 -4.41 12.82 -5.16
C LEU A 488 -5.68 13.15 -4.40
N ILE A 489 -5.99 14.44 -4.20
CA ILE A 489 -7.19 14.90 -3.50
C ILE A 489 -8.44 14.33 -4.15
N ASN A 490 -8.52 14.38 -5.49
CA ASN A 490 -9.67 13.87 -6.23
C ASN A 490 -9.87 12.34 -6.07
N ASN A 491 -8.82 11.60 -5.71
CA ASN A 491 -8.83 10.14 -5.62
C ASN A 491 -8.65 9.62 -4.17
N ILE A 492 -8.47 10.49 -3.18
CA ILE A 492 -8.09 10.08 -1.81
C ILE A 492 -9.15 9.20 -1.13
N HIS A 493 -10.43 9.42 -1.48
CA HIS A 493 -11.57 8.65 -0.99
C HIS A 493 -11.60 7.20 -1.52
N GLU A 494 -10.90 6.91 -2.61
CA GLU A 494 -10.73 5.54 -3.12
C GLU A 494 -9.56 4.82 -2.43
N ILE A 495 -8.67 5.57 -1.77
CA ILE A 495 -7.50 5.05 -1.04
C ILE A 495 -7.83 4.86 0.45
N PHE A 496 -8.57 5.80 1.05
CA PHE A 496 -8.94 5.78 2.46
C PHE A 496 -10.45 5.92 2.65
N ASP A 497 -10.97 5.17 3.62
CA ASP A 497 -12.26 5.46 4.22
C ASP A 497 -12.13 6.74 5.05
N LEU A 498 -12.58 7.86 4.50
CA LEU A 498 -12.47 9.16 5.14
C LEU A 498 -13.32 9.24 6.41
N GLU A 499 -14.38 8.45 6.57
CA GLU A 499 -15.15 8.40 7.83
C GLU A 499 -14.29 7.83 8.97
N VAL A 500 -13.39 6.91 8.66
CA VAL A 500 -12.51 6.26 9.65
C VAL A 500 -11.18 7.01 9.81
N TYR A 501 -10.58 7.49 8.73
CA TYR A 501 -9.22 8.04 8.74
C TYR A 501 -9.19 9.57 8.56
N ASP A 502 -8.43 10.26 9.41
CA ASP A 502 -8.12 11.68 9.23
C ASP A 502 -6.85 11.84 8.37
N VAL A 503 -7.03 12.36 7.16
CA VAL A 503 -5.95 12.59 6.18
C VAL A 503 -5.28 13.96 6.33
N MET A 504 -5.75 14.84 7.20
CA MET A 504 -5.15 16.17 7.38
C MET A 504 -3.66 16.13 7.76
N PRO A 505 -3.20 15.25 8.69
CA PRO A 505 -1.78 15.13 9.02
C PRO A 505 -0.88 14.85 7.80
N PHE A 506 -1.39 14.13 6.80
CA PHE A 506 -0.67 13.88 5.56
C PHE A 506 -0.44 15.18 4.78
N PHE A 507 -1.48 16.01 4.60
CA PHE A 507 -1.36 17.27 3.87
C PHE A 507 -0.50 18.30 4.61
N TYR A 508 -0.57 18.35 5.94
CA TYR A 508 0.32 19.18 6.77
C TYR A 508 1.81 18.85 6.52
N GLU A 509 2.17 17.56 6.48
CA GLU A 509 3.55 17.14 6.21
C GLU A 509 4.00 17.51 4.79
N ILE A 510 3.13 17.40 3.80
CA ILE A 510 3.44 17.83 2.42
C ILE A 510 3.65 19.34 2.34
N HIS A 511 2.76 20.16 2.91
CA HIS A 511 2.88 21.62 2.87
C HIS A 511 4.09 22.14 3.65
N LYS A 512 4.45 21.49 4.77
CA LYS A 512 5.68 21.79 5.50
C LYS A 512 6.93 21.62 4.63
N GLN A 513 6.94 20.63 3.74
CA GLN A 513 8.05 20.40 2.80
C GLN A 513 7.97 21.31 1.57
N TYR A 514 6.76 21.65 1.12
CA TYR A 514 6.52 22.49 -0.04
C TYR A 514 5.53 23.63 0.29
N PRO A 515 5.98 24.70 0.99
CA PRO A 515 5.08 25.77 1.46
C PRO A 515 4.45 26.62 0.35
N SER A 516 4.98 26.54 -0.88
CA SER A 516 4.44 27.25 -2.04
C SER A 516 3.26 26.54 -2.72
N LEU A 517 2.97 25.28 -2.34
CA LEU A 517 1.84 24.55 -2.92
C LEU A 517 0.51 25.12 -2.42
N ASN A 518 -0.40 25.31 -3.36
CA ASN A 518 -1.76 25.75 -3.07
C ASN A 518 -2.64 24.51 -2.88
N ILE A 519 -2.73 24.04 -1.63
CA ILE A 519 -3.52 22.86 -1.30
C ILE A 519 -4.91 23.31 -0.82
N GLN A 520 -5.94 22.92 -1.56
CA GLN A 520 -7.34 23.19 -1.25
C GLN A 520 -8.08 21.85 -1.14
N LEU A 521 -8.68 21.60 0.02
CA LEU A 521 -9.33 20.33 0.36
C LEU A 521 -10.86 20.47 0.27
N PRO A 522 -11.56 19.41 -0.17
CA PRO A 522 -13.02 19.36 -0.15
C PRO A 522 -13.61 19.47 1.26
N ALA A 523 -14.78 20.08 1.39
CA ALA A 523 -15.48 20.26 2.65
C ALA A 523 -15.65 18.97 3.48
N PRO A 524 -15.98 17.79 2.89
CA PRO A 524 -16.10 16.56 3.67
C PRO A 524 -14.81 16.15 4.40
N ILE A 525 -13.63 16.43 3.82
CA ILE A 525 -12.34 16.14 4.47
C ILE A 525 -12.15 17.07 5.67
N ILE A 526 -12.42 18.35 5.50
CA ILE A 526 -12.31 19.36 6.56
C ILE A 526 -13.25 19.02 7.72
N LEU A 527 -14.53 18.83 7.43
CA LEU A 527 -15.57 18.54 8.43
C LEU A 527 -15.25 17.28 9.24
N ASN A 528 -14.83 16.21 8.57
CA ASN A 528 -14.41 14.97 9.22
C ASN A 528 -13.18 15.18 10.13
N SER A 529 -12.22 16.00 9.72
CA SER A 529 -11.08 16.33 10.59
C SER A 529 -11.52 17.15 11.81
N LEU A 530 -12.40 18.15 11.63
CA LEU A 530 -12.94 18.92 12.77
C LEU A 530 -13.64 18.02 13.80
N GLN A 531 -14.40 17.02 13.34
CA GLN A 531 -15.09 16.07 14.21
C GLN A 531 -14.13 15.15 14.97
N LYS A 532 -12.92 14.92 14.45
CA LYS A 532 -11.89 14.05 15.04
C LYS A 532 -10.89 14.80 15.92
N THR A 533 -10.88 16.14 15.89
CA THR A 533 -10.07 16.97 16.78
C THR A 533 -10.36 16.61 18.24
N THR A 534 -9.32 16.24 18.99
CA THR A 534 -9.45 15.83 20.38
C THR A 534 -9.46 17.02 21.32
N SER A 535 -10.43 17.07 22.22
CA SER A 535 -10.45 17.96 23.37
C SER A 535 -9.38 17.59 24.41
N GLN A 536 -9.08 18.51 25.30
CA GLN A 536 -8.22 18.27 26.46
C GLN A 536 -8.95 18.65 27.75
N GLU A 537 -8.89 17.76 28.74
CA GLU A 537 -9.42 17.97 30.08
C GLU A 537 -8.29 18.29 31.07
N VAL A 538 -8.47 19.35 31.85
CA VAL A 538 -7.53 19.77 32.90
C VAL A 538 -8.28 20.06 34.20
N GLY A 539 -7.78 19.53 35.32
CA GLY A 539 -8.38 19.71 36.65
C GLY A 539 -7.88 20.92 37.44
N ILE A 540 -6.76 21.52 37.04
CA ILE A 540 -6.16 22.69 37.71
C ILE A 540 -6.12 23.87 36.75
N VAL A 541 -6.80 24.95 37.11
CA VAL A 541 -6.90 26.17 36.31
C VAL A 541 -6.23 27.33 37.05
N LEU A 542 -5.37 28.05 36.36
CA LEU A 542 -4.78 29.29 36.86
C LEU A 542 -5.66 30.48 36.45
N ILE A 543 -6.30 31.13 37.41
CA ILE A 543 -7.05 32.37 37.20
C ILE A 543 -6.21 33.55 37.67
N ASN A 544 -5.75 34.40 36.74
CA ASN A 544 -4.87 35.52 37.07
C ASN A 544 -3.71 35.10 38.01
N ARG A 545 -3.09 33.95 37.72
CA ARG A 545 -1.98 33.32 38.48
C ARG A 545 -2.35 32.75 39.86
N LYS A 546 -3.61 32.43 40.10
CA LYS A 546 -4.06 31.68 41.29
C LYS A 546 -4.60 30.33 40.86
N GLU A 547 -4.17 29.27 41.53
CA GLU A 547 -4.66 27.91 41.30
C GLU A 547 -6.08 27.75 41.84
N GLU A 548 -6.96 27.26 40.98
CA GLU A 548 -8.33 26.88 41.27
C GLU A 548 -8.53 25.42 40.82
N ASP A 549 -9.19 24.62 41.65
CA ASP A 549 -9.41 23.18 41.43
C ASP A 549 -10.76 23.00 40.72
N ILE A 550 -10.74 23.09 39.39
CA ILE A 550 -11.92 23.06 38.51
C ILE A 550 -11.57 22.27 37.27
N THR A 551 -12.42 21.29 36.94
CA THR A 551 -12.30 20.53 35.70
C THR A 551 -12.87 21.34 34.53
N ILE A 552 -12.01 21.61 33.53
CA ILE A 552 -12.42 22.22 32.27
C ILE A 552 -11.99 21.29 31.13
N GLU A 553 -12.94 21.01 30.25
CA GLU A 553 -12.69 20.39 28.95
C GLU A 553 -12.76 21.48 27.88
N ALA A 554 -11.71 21.59 27.08
CA ALA A 554 -11.61 22.63 26.06
C ALA A 554 -11.06 22.07 24.75
N HIS A 555 -11.39 22.72 23.64
CA HIS A 555 -10.86 22.37 22.33
C HIS A 555 -9.65 23.21 21.91
N PRO A 556 -8.69 22.65 21.14
CA PRO A 556 -7.56 23.42 20.61
C PRO A 556 -8.02 24.34 19.46
N ILE A 557 -8.17 25.64 19.73
CA ILE A 557 -8.70 26.58 18.71
C ILE A 557 -7.82 26.67 17.47
N ASN A 558 -6.51 26.56 17.64
CA ASN A 558 -5.56 26.63 16.54
C ASN A 558 -5.78 25.48 15.54
N ASP A 559 -6.17 24.28 16.00
CA ASP A 559 -6.38 23.14 15.11
C ASP A 559 -7.61 23.34 14.23
N TYR A 560 -8.71 23.87 14.79
CA TYR A 560 -9.89 24.21 14.01
C TYR A 560 -9.61 25.29 12.96
N LEU A 561 -8.95 26.38 13.37
CA LEU A 561 -8.60 27.48 12.48
C LEU A 561 -7.63 27.04 11.39
N ASN A 562 -6.64 26.23 11.75
CA ASN A 562 -5.70 25.65 10.80
C ASN A 562 -6.44 24.77 9.80
N SER A 563 -7.35 23.88 10.23
CA SER A 563 -8.12 23.04 9.31
C SER A 563 -8.99 23.85 8.35
N LEU A 564 -9.63 24.92 8.82
CA LEU A 564 -10.40 25.83 7.95
C LEU A 564 -9.51 26.58 6.93
N SER A 565 -8.21 26.74 7.18
CA SER A 565 -7.30 27.39 6.23
C SER A 565 -7.02 26.58 4.96
N TRP A 566 -7.40 25.30 4.94
CA TRP A 566 -7.22 24.40 3.80
C TRP A 566 -8.40 24.35 2.85
N ILE A 567 -9.41 25.22 3.03
CA ILE A 567 -10.56 25.30 2.15
C ILE A 567 -10.86 26.75 1.80
N ASP A 568 -11.26 26.99 0.56
CA ASP A 568 -11.88 28.24 0.18
C ASP A 568 -13.26 28.31 0.83
N THR A 569 -13.39 29.06 1.93
CA THR A 569 -14.63 29.14 2.68
C THR A 569 -15.78 29.77 1.88
N ASN A 570 -15.50 30.42 0.74
CA ASN A 570 -16.52 30.99 -0.13
C ASN A 570 -17.28 29.93 -0.94
N ILE A 571 -16.71 28.73 -1.12
CA ILE A 571 -17.38 27.63 -1.84
C ILE A 571 -18.22 26.72 -0.93
N LEU A 572 -18.14 26.91 0.39
CA LEU A 572 -18.94 26.16 1.35
C LEU A 572 -20.43 26.49 1.21
N THR A 573 -21.26 25.45 1.21
CA THR A 573 -22.71 25.59 1.33
C THR A 573 -23.10 26.05 2.73
N SER A 574 -24.30 26.63 2.87
CA SER A 574 -24.80 27.07 4.18
C SER A 574 -24.86 25.94 5.21
N GLU A 575 -25.19 24.71 4.79
CA GLU A 575 -25.23 23.55 5.69
C GLU A 575 -23.82 23.13 6.14
N GLU A 576 -22.84 23.10 5.24
CA GLU A 576 -21.45 22.78 5.60
C GLU A 576 -20.85 23.85 6.54
N LYS A 577 -21.18 25.13 6.34
CA LYS A 577 -20.79 26.21 7.26
C LYS A 577 -21.38 25.99 8.66
N LYS A 578 -22.68 25.65 8.74
CA LYS A 578 -23.36 25.36 10.01
C LYS A 578 -22.71 24.19 10.71
N GLU A 579 -22.49 23.08 10.01
CA GLU A 579 -21.85 21.90 10.55
C GLU A 579 -20.44 22.20 11.08
N ALA A 580 -19.60 22.93 10.33
CA ALA A 580 -18.27 23.30 10.77
C ALA A 580 -18.28 24.11 12.07
N LEU A 581 -19.15 25.13 12.14
CA LEU A 581 -19.26 26.02 13.30
C LEU A 581 -19.85 25.30 14.52
N ASP A 582 -20.83 24.41 14.31
CA ASP A 582 -21.44 23.61 15.38
C ASP A 582 -20.43 22.64 15.99
N VAL A 583 -19.58 22.02 15.16
CA VAL A 583 -18.51 21.14 15.64
C VAL A 583 -17.49 21.93 16.48
N MET A 584 -17.08 23.12 16.02
CA MET A 584 -16.18 23.99 16.79
C MET A 584 -16.77 24.40 18.14
N LEU A 585 -18.09 24.61 18.21
CA LEU A 585 -18.82 25.03 19.41
C LEU A 585 -19.41 23.87 20.22
N SER A 586 -19.02 22.63 19.93
CA SER A 586 -19.48 21.44 20.66
C SER A 586 -19.08 21.45 22.14
N LEU A 587 -18.03 22.19 22.49
CA LEU A 587 -17.63 22.48 23.86
C LEU A 587 -17.73 23.98 24.16
N SER A 588 -17.86 24.30 25.45
CA SER A 588 -18.03 25.67 25.96
C SER A 588 -16.71 26.40 26.23
N ALA A 589 -15.56 25.86 25.79
CA ALA A 589 -14.24 26.45 26.03
C ALA A 589 -13.22 26.10 24.93
N PHE A 590 -12.29 27.02 24.70
CA PHE A 590 -11.14 26.83 23.82
C PHE A 590 -9.82 26.94 24.58
N PHE A 591 -8.77 26.29 24.09
CA PHE A 591 -7.41 26.52 24.54
C PHE A 591 -6.43 26.72 23.37
N TYR A 592 -5.27 27.29 23.66
CA TYR A 592 -4.16 27.44 22.72
C TYR A 592 -2.80 27.22 23.40
N GLU A 593 -1.83 26.68 22.66
CA GLU A 593 -0.41 26.66 23.04
C GLU A 593 0.32 27.93 22.57
N GLU A 594 0.02 28.37 21.36
CA GLU A 594 0.51 29.63 20.80
C GLU A 594 -0.66 30.58 20.57
N LYS A 595 -0.50 31.86 20.95
CA LYS A 595 -1.55 32.88 20.75
C LYS A 595 -2.01 32.90 19.28
N PRO A 596 -3.33 32.84 19.02
CA PRO A 596 -3.89 33.00 17.69
C PRO A 596 -3.40 34.29 17.03
N ARG A 597 -3.24 34.26 15.71
CA ARG A 597 -2.86 35.43 14.92
C ARG A 597 -3.97 35.75 13.94
N LYS A 598 -4.04 37.01 13.50
CA LYS A 598 -5.02 37.46 12.50
C LYS A 598 -5.12 36.52 11.30
N ASP A 599 -3.98 36.08 10.77
CA ASP A 599 -3.93 35.27 9.55
C ASP A 599 -4.62 33.91 9.71
N MET A 600 -4.62 33.34 10.92
CA MET A 600 -5.35 32.10 11.25
C MET A 600 -6.86 32.31 11.30
N LEU A 601 -7.33 33.53 11.58
CA LEU A 601 -8.75 33.85 11.66
C LEU A 601 -9.36 34.19 10.29
N ILE A 602 -8.54 34.41 9.25
CA ILE A 602 -9.03 34.83 7.94
C ILE A 602 -10.12 33.89 7.38
N PRO A 603 -10.00 32.56 7.43
CA PRO A 603 -11.06 31.67 6.96
C PRO A 603 -12.38 31.86 7.71
N LEU A 604 -12.33 31.97 9.05
CA LEU A 604 -13.51 32.22 9.87
C LEU A 604 -14.15 33.59 9.56
N LEU A 605 -13.32 34.61 9.33
CA LEU A 605 -13.82 35.94 8.95
C LEU A 605 -14.46 35.92 7.56
N GLN A 606 -13.87 35.22 6.59
CA GLN A 606 -14.43 35.06 5.25
C GLN A 606 -15.79 34.34 5.26
N ILE A 607 -16.01 33.39 6.18
CA ILE A 607 -17.32 32.77 6.41
C ILE A 607 -18.38 33.83 6.77
N MET A 608 -18.01 34.88 7.52
CA MET A 608 -18.95 35.89 8.03
C MET A 608 -19.05 37.18 7.19
N GLU A 609 -17.99 37.57 6.49
CA GLU A 609 -17.84 38.90 5.86
C GLU A 609 -19.01 39.28 4.92
N ASN A 610 -19.55 38.31 4.18
CA ASN A 610 -20.67 38.51 3.25
C ASN A 610 -21.87 37.59 3.55
N GLU A 611 -21.95 37.03 4.75
CA GLU A 611 -23.01 36.09 5.13
C GLU A 611 -24.29 36.82 5.56
N SER A 612 -25.42 36.19 5.29
CA SER A 612 -26.77 36.67 5.59
C SER A 612 -27.59 35.71 6.47
N ASP A 613 -27.15 34.46 6.62
CA ASP A 613 -27.75 33.53 7.57
C ASP A 613 -27.38 33.94 9.01
N GLU A 614 -28.41 34.34 9.78
CA GLU A 614 -28.24 34.80 11.16
C GLU A 614 -27.56 33.77 12.06
N TYR A 615 -27.84 32.48 11.84
CA TYR A 615 -27.26 31.42 12.65
C TYR A 615 -25.74 31.32 12.43
N ILE A 616 -25.30 31.35 11.18
CA ILE A 616 -23.87 31.27 10.82
C ILE A 616 -23.11 32.45 11.41
N LEU A 617 -23.66 33.67 11.28
CA LEU A 617 -23.09 34.88 11.87
C LEU A 617 -23.02 34.77 13.39
N GLN A 618 -24.10 34.32 14.04
CA GLN A 618 -24.17 34.15 15.48
C GLN A 618 -23.10 33.18 15.99
N GLN A 619 -22.96 32.00 15.38
CA GLN A 619 -21.95 31.02 15.80
C GLN A 619 -20.52 31.53 15.58
N GLY A 620 -20.22 32.13 14.42
CA GLY A 620 -18.90 32.70 14.15
C GLY A 620 -18.51 33.81 15.14
N LEU A 621 -19.47 34.68 15.50
CA LEU A 621 -19.26 35.73 16.50
C LEU A 621 -19.09 35.16 17.92
N LYS A 622 -19.79 34.07 18.25
CA LYS A 622 -19.59 33.37 19.53
C LYS A 622 -18.16 32.85 19.67
N ILE A 623 -17.65 32.17 18.64
CA ILE A 623 -16.27 31.65 18.61
C ILE A 623 -15.26 32.77 18.91
N LEU A 624 -15.45 33.96 18.32
CA LEU A 624 -14.53 35.07 18.49
C LEU A 624 -14.65 35.77 19.85
N PHE A 625 -15.88 35.99 20.33
CA PHE A 625 -16.11 36.92 21.44
C PHE A 625 -16.56 36.23 22.72
N THR A 626 -17.43 35.21 22.66
CA THR A 626 -18.20 34.75 23.82
C THR A 626 -17.91 33.32 24.24
N ILE A 627 -16.88 32.68 23.68
CA ILE A 627 -16.32 31.43 24.22
C ILE A 627 -15.05 31.73 25.03
N PRO A 628 -14.95 31.27 26.29
CA PRO A 628 -13.74 31.44 27.09
C PRO A 628 -12.54 30.74 26.47
N THR A 629 -11.40 31.42 26.48
CA THR A 629 -10.16 30.92 25.90
C THR A 629 -9.06 30.85 26.94
N TYR A 630 -8.36 29.71 27.00
CA TYR A 630 -7.31 29.41 27.98
C TYR A 630 -5.95 29.24 27.28
N GLU A 631 -4.88 29.68 27.92
CA GLU A 631 -3.51 29.32 27.53
C GLU A 631 -3.15 27.99 28.20
N ILE A 632 -2.64 27.02 27.44
CA ILE A 632 -2.14 25.78 28.03
C ILE A 632 -0.64 25.89 28.29
N SER A 633 -0.22 25.59 29.53
CA SER A 633 1.21 25.56 29.92
C SER A 633 1.52 24.31 30.72
N GLY A 634 1.74 23.19 30.04
CA GLY A 634 1.96 21.89 30.68
C GLY A 634 0.63 21.23 31.05
N GLU A 635 0.43 20.91 32.33
CA GLU A 635 -0.80 20.28 32.85
C GLU A 635 -1.79 21.28 33.46
N VAL A 636 -1.70 22.56 33.11
CA VAL A 636 -2.58 23.63 33.62
C VAL A 636 -3.15 24.49 32.50
N PHE A 637 -4.38 24.97 32.70
CA PHE A 637 -5.00 26.00 31.87
C PHE A 637 -4.95 27.36 32.58
N GLU A 638 -4.38 28.38 31.93
CA GLU A 638 -4.40 29.76 32.44
C GLU A 638 -5.48 30.58 31.76
N PHE A 639 -6.34 31.21 32.56
CA PHE A 639 -7.33 32.17 32.11
C PHE A 639 -6.98 33.58 32.57
N THR A 640 -6.93 34.50 31.62
CA THR A 640 -6.68 35.92 31.87
C THR A 640 -7.98 36.70 31.66
N ALA A 641 -8.51 37.30 32.72
CA ALA A 641 -9.79 38.03 32.63
C ALA A 641 -9.75 39.26 31.70
N GLU A 642 -8.56 39.80 31.44
CA GLU A 642 -8.34 40.90 30.48
C GLU A 642 -8.25 40.42 29.02
N GLU A 643 -8.03 39.13 28.82
CA GLU A 643 -7.98 38.47 27.52
C GLU A 643 -8.97 37.28 27.52
N PRO A 644 -10.29 37.53 27.60
CA PRO A 644 -11.26 36.49 27.94
C PRO A 644 -11.59 35.52 26.80
N SER A 645 -11.39 35.91 25.55
CA SER A 645 -11.79 35.13 24.36
C SER A 645 -10.78 35.26 23.22
N VAL A 646 -10.99 34.51 22.14
CA VAL A 646 -10.09 34.41 20.98
C VAL A 646 -9.74 35.80 20.42
N PHE A 647 -10.73 36.70 20.28
CA PHE A 647 -10.50 38.06 19.81
C PHE A 647 -9.49 38.83 20.66
N PHE A 648 -9.47 38.61 21.99
CA PHE A 648 -8.55 39.32 22.89
C PHE A 648 -7.16 38.70 22.99
N GLN A 649 -6.96 37.48 22.47
CA GLN A 649 -5.62 36.90 22.36
C GLN A 649 -4.79 37.56 21.27
N LEU A 650 -5.45 38.23 20.32
CA LEU A 650 -4.81 38.91 19.20
C LEU A 650 -4.05 40.17 19.63
N LYS A 651 -3.04 40.52 18.84
CA LYS A 651 -2.36 41.81 19.02
C LYS A 651 -3.33 42.97 18.77
N GLU A 652 -3.05 44.10 19.38
CA GLU A 652 -3.93 45.28 19.33
C GLU A 652 -4.21 45.80 17.90
N GLN A 653 -3.19 45.82 17.03
CA GLN A 653 -3.36 46.19 15.62
C GLN A 653 -4.25 45.19 14.87
N GLU A 654 -4.06 43.90 15.13
CA GLU A 654 -4.84 42.82 14.52
C GLU A 654 -6.32 42.87 14.94
N ARG A 655 -6.59 43.14 16.22
CA ARG A 655 -7.96 43.35 16.76
C ARG A 655 -8.70 44.47 16.02
N THR A 656 -8.01 45.58 15.76
CA THR A 656 -8.57 46.73 15.04
C THR A 656 -9.02 46.35 13.63
N GLU A 657 -8.18 45.61 12.90
CA GLU A 657 -8.50 45.15 11.55
C GLU A 657 -9.65 44.12 11.52
N VAL A 658 -9.62 43.16 12.45
CA VAL A 658 -10.65 42.12 12.58
C VAL A 658 -12.01 42.74 12.88
N LEU A 659 -12.07 43.65 13.87
CA LEU A 659 -13.32 44.33 14.22
C LEU A 659 -13.83 45.18 13.05
N SER A 660 -12.96 45.88 12.33
CA SER A 660 -13.35 46.64 11.14
C SER A 660 -13.97 45.75 10.05
N ARG A 661 -13.47 44.52 9.84
CA ARG A 661 -14.05 43.58 8.86
C ARG A 661 -15.44 43.12 9.28
N ILE A 662 -15.62 42.77 10.55
CA ILE A 662 -16.92 42.35 11.09
C ILE A 662 -17.95 43.47 10.95
N LEU A 663 -17.57 44.71 11.30
CA LEU A 663 -18.46 45.88 11.26
C LEU A 663 -18.85 46.34 9.84
N ASN A 664 -18.18 45.84 8.80
CA ASN A 664 -18.58 46.07 7.42
C ASN A 664 -19.84 45.29 7.03
N ASN A 665 -20.19 44.22 7.77
CA ASN A 665 -21.45 43.51 7.63
C ASN A 665 -22.47 44.04 8.67
N PRO A 666 -23.52 44.78 8.24
CA PRO A 666 -24.50 45.36 9.17
C PRO A 666 -25.23 44.32 10.03
N GLN A 667 -25.52 43.15 9.47
CA GLN A 667 -26.23 42.08 10.17
C GLN A 667 -25.34 41.41 11.23
N ALA A 668 -24.05 41.19 10.90
CA ALA A 668 -23.07 40.69 11.86
C ALA A 668 -22.92 41.64 13.06
N LYS A 669 -22.94 42.95 12.81
CA LYS A 669 -22.92 43.96 13.88
C LYS A 669 -24.15 43.88 14.78
N GLU A 670 -25.35 43.77 14.21
CA GLU A 670 -26.59 43.65 15.00
C GLU A 670 -26.57 42.40 15.88
N ILE A 671 -26.18 41.26 15.32
CA ILE A 671 -26.06 39.99 16.06
C ILE A 671 -24.98 40.08 17.15
N LEU A 672 -23.83 40.72 16.88
CA LEU A 672 -22.79 40.91 17.89
C LEU A 672 -23.30 41.74 19.08
N LEU A 673 -24.11 42.77 18.83
CA LEU A 673 -24.74 43.53 19.91
C LEU A 673 -25.73 42.68 20.72
N GLU A 674 -26.51 41.83 20.05
CA GLU A 674 -27.40 40.89 20.74
C GLU A 674 -26.63 39.89 21.59
N GLU A 675 -25.57 39.28 21.05
CA GLU A 675 -24.71 38.35 21.78
C GLU A 675 -24.05 39.01 22.98
N LEU A 676 -23.54 40.24 22.86
CA LEU A 676 -22.86 40.91 23.97
C LEU A 676 -23.82 41.43 25.06
N PHE A 677 -25.00 41.94 24.66
CA PHE A 677 -25.88 42.70 25.57
C PHE A 677 -27.23 42.05 25.88
N LYS A 678 -27.69 41.09 25.08
CA LYS A 678 -29.01 40.46 25.23
C LYS A 678 -28.98 38.93 25.33
N ALA A 679 -27.80 38.29 25.23
CA ALA A 679 -27.69 36.82 25.28
C ALA A 679 -28.41 36.20 26.49
N GLU A 680 -29.30 35.26 26.20
CA GLU A 680 -30.01 34.48 27.22
C GLU A 680 -29.09 33.33 27.68
N ASN A 681 -28.56 33.43 28.91
CA ASN A 681 -27.63 32.46 29.52
C ASN A 681 -26.22 32.43 28.87
N PRO A 682 -25.45 33.53 28.97
CA PRO A 682 -24.06 33.54 28.50
C PRO A 682 -23.21 32.49 29.24
N PRO A 683 -22.17 31.93 28.60
CA PRO A 683 -21.20 31.07 29.27
C PRO A 683 -20.59 31.78 30.49
N CYS A 684 -20.45 31.05 31.60
CA CYS A 684 -19.96 31.58 32.86
C CYS A 684 -18.63 30.94 33.25
N ILE A 685 -17.74 31.73 33.85
CA ILE A 685 -16.47 31.24 34.38
C ILE A 685 -16.67 30.87 35.85
N ASP A 686 -16.74 29.57 36.13
CA ASP A 686 -17.04 29.05 37.48
C ASP A 686 -16.07 29.60 38.54
N ALA A 687 -14.78 29.66 38.19
CA ALA A 687 -13.71 30.19 39.04
C ALA A 687 -13.85 31.68 39.41
N LEU A 688 -14.65 32.44 38.66
CA LEU A 688 -14.90 33.86 38.87
C LEU A 688 -16.32 34.08 39.43
N ASN A 689 -16.76 33.24 40.36
CA ASN A 689 -18.12 33.28 40.93
C ASN A 689 -19.22 33.22 39.85
N LYS A 690 -19.01 32.42 38.79
CA LYS A 690 -19.92 32.29 37.65
C LYS A 690 -20.13 33.62 36.91
N GLU A 691 -19.07 34.41 36.79
CA GLU A 691 -19.11 35.64 36.02
C GLU A 691 -19.35 35.34 34.53
N PRO A 692 -20.33 36.01 33.89
CA PRO A 692 -20.57 35.87 32.46
C PRO A 692 -19.39 36.32 31.60
N ILE A 693 -19.05 35.53 30.58
CA ILE A 693 -18.00 35.85 29.61
C ILE A 693 -18.24 37.21 28.93
N ASN A 694 -19.50 37.53 28.61
CA ASN A 694 -19.87 38.81 28.01
C ASN A 694 -19.51 39.99 28.92
N THR A 695 -19.64 39.85 30.23
CA THR A 695 -19.24 40.90 31.18
C THR A 695 -17.74 41.14 31.12
N LEU A 696 -16.94 40.08 31.04
CA LEU A 696 -15.48 40.18 30.89
C LEU A 696 -15.09 40.82 29.55
N VAL A 697 -15.76 40.44 28.47
CA VAL A 697 -15.58 41.03 27.13
C VAL A 697 -15.93 42.51 27.15
N LEU A 698 -17.07 42.90 27.73
CA LEU A 698 -17.47 44.31 27.82
C LEU A 698 -16.47 45.13 28.64
N ARG A 699 -15.93 44.59 29.74
CA ARG A 699 -14.84 45.20 30.49
C ARG A 699 -13.60 45.39 29.63
N ALA A 700 -13.18 44.36 28.90
CA ALA A 700 -12.01 44.40 28.03
C ALA A 700 -12.19 45.35 26.81
N LEU A 701 -13.41 45.51 26.30
CA LEU A 701 -13.74 46.43 25.19
C LEU A 701 -13.83 47.90 25.59
N PHE A 702 -14.42 48.19 26.76
CA PHE A 702 -14.93 49.53 27.05
C PHE A 702 -14.39 50.17 28.31
N PHE A 703 -13.58 49.50 29.12
CA PHE A 703 -13.18 50.01 30.43
C PHE A 703 -11.66 50.09 30.61
N GLU A 704 -11.21 51.19 31.22
CA GLU A 704 -9.80 51.41 31.58
C GLU A 704 -9.57 51.15 33.07
N LYS A 705 -8.47 50.48 33.44
CA LYS A 705 -8.00 50.41 34.84
C LYS A 705 -7.36 51.73 35.24
N ALA A 706 -7.85 52.34 36.31
CA ALA A 706 -7.49 53.71 36.70
C ALA A 706 -6.02 53.93 37.14
N THR A 707 -5.18 52.89 37.35
CA THR A 707 -3.81 53.07 37.86
C THR A 707 -2.85 51.90 37.54
N SER A 708 -2.05 51.99 36.47
CA SER A 708 -0.61 51.62 36.39
C SER A 708 -0.07 51.79 34.96
N ASP A 709 1.19 52.19 34.80
CA ASP A 709 1.91 52.32 33.51
C ASP A 709 2.03 50.99 32.70
N ASN A 710 1.59 49.87 33.29
CA ASN A 710 1.64 48.52 32.73
C ASN A 710 0.25 47.95 32.37
N SER A 711 -0.75 48.80 32.12
CA SER A 711 -2.06 48.37 31.59
C SER A 711 -1.92 47.62 30.26
N HIS A 712 -2.46 46.40 30.18
CA HIS A 712 -2.66 45.60 28.96
C HIS A 712 -4.02 45.88 28.29
N SER A 713 -4.77 46.89 28.72
CA SER A 713 -6.04 47.24 28.08
C SER A 713 -5.82 47.63 26.61
N PHE A 714 -6.86 47.47 25.78
CA PHE A 714 -6.93 47.96 24.39
C PHE A 714 -6.70 49.49 24.25
N PHE A 715 -6.46 50.16 25.38
CA PHE A 715 -6.27 51.59 25.53
C PHE A 715 -4.95 51.85 26.26
N LYS A 716 -3.84 51.94 25.52
CA LYS A 716 -2.74 52.81 25.97
C LYS A 716 -2.94 54.22 25.39
N PRO A 717 -2.93 55.30 26.20
CA PRO A 717 -3.00 56.65 25.67
C PRO A 717 -1.64 57.02 25.04
N GLN A 718 -1.65 57.47 23.78
CA GLN A 718 -0.67 58.36 23.09
C GLN A 718 -0.26 57.93 21.66
N SER A 719 -1.20 57.57 20.77
CA SER A 719 -0.90 57.51 19.32
C SER A 719 -2.13 57.79 18.44
N LYS A 720 -1.91 58.06 17.13
CA LYS A 720 -2.97 58.17 16.11
C LYS A 720 -3.81 56.89 15.96
N GLU A 721 -3.33 55.73 16.40
CA GLU A 721 -4.09 54.48 16.37
C GLU A 721 -5.29 54.53 17.34
N ASN A 722 -5.27 55.40 18.36
CA ASN A 722 -6.39 55.51 19.29
C ASN A 722 -7.64 56.13 18.65
N GLU A 723 -7.51 57.11 17.75
CA GLU A 723 -8.67 57.71 17.07
C GLU A 723 -9.45 56.66 16.24
N LEU A 724 -8.75 55.74 15.58
CA LEU A 724 -9.36 54.67 14.80
C LEU A 724 -10.11 53.67 15.69
N LYS A 725 -9.53 53.30 16.84
CA LYS A 725 -10.16 52.40 17.82
C LYS A 725 -11.42 53.00 18.43
N GLU A 726 -11.35 54.26 18.85
CA GLU A 726 -12.50 55.01 19.36
C GLU A 726 -13.61 55.06 18.31
N SER A 727 -13.27 55.34 17.06
CA SER A 727 -14.22 55.35 15.93
C SER A 727 -14.89 53.98 15.71
N LEU A 728 -14.13 52.88 15.71
CA LEU A 728 -14.69 51.54 15.51
C LEU A 728 -15.60 51.10 16.67
N LEU A 729 -15.26 51.43 17.91
CA LEU A 729 -16.12 51.14 19.07
C LEU A 729 -17.39 51.98 19.07
N ILE A 730 -17.31 53.25 18.66
CA ILE A 730 -18.51 54.08 18.44
C ILE A 730 -19.37 53.46 17.33
N GLN A 731 -18.76 53.05 16.22
CA GLN A 731 -19.44 52.37 15.12
C GLN A 731 -20.09 51.06 15.57
N LEU A 732 -19.45 50.26 16.43
CA LEU A 732 -20.06 49.06 17.02
C LEU A 732 -21.34 49.40 17.79
N LEU A 733 -21.31 50.43 18.63
CA LEU A 733 -22.44 50.85 19.47
C LEU A 733 -23.51 51.67 18.71
N GLU A 734 -23.32 51.94 17.42
CA GLU A 734 -24.32 52.62 16.61
C GLU A 734 -25.46 51.68 16.23
N THR A 735 -26.63 51.87 16.84
CA THR A 735 -27.84 51.13 16.46
C THR A 735 -29.04 52.07 16.41
N THR A 736 -30.00 51.79 15.53
CA THR A 736 -31.29 52.49 15.45
C THR A 736 -32.37 51.81 16.30
N ASP A 737 -32.12 50.61 16.83
CA ASP A 737 -33.03 49.89 17.73
C ASP A 737 -32.99 50.51 19.14
N GLN A 738 -34.09 51.17 19.52
CA GLN A 738 -34.26 51.78 20.84
C GLN A 738 -34.17 50.78 22.00
N SER A 739 -34.58 49.53 21.79
CA SER A 739 -34.49 48.49 22.82
C SER A 739 -33.03 48.10 23.07
N MET A 740 -32.23 47.96 22.01
CA MET A 740 -30.80 47.69 22.09
C MET A 740 -30.03 48.86 22.70
N GLN A 741 -30.34 50.11 22.33
CA GLN A 741 -29.71 51.29 22.95
C GLN A 741 -29.89 51.30 24.48
N LYS A 742 -31.09 50.97 24.97
CA LYS A 742 -31.36 50.86 26.42
C LYS A 742 -30.60 49.70 27.05
N ALA A 743 -30.50 48.55 26.38
CA ALA A 743 -29.73 47.41 26.88
C ALA A 743 -28.24 47.76 27.05
N ILE A 744 -27.63 48.33 26.00
CA ILE A 744 -26.25 48.83 26.02
C ILE A 744 -26.03 49.80 27.20
N GLN A 745 -26.90 50.81 27.32
CA GLN A 745 -26.79 51.81 28.38
C GLN A 745 -26.87 51.18 29.77
N ASN A 746 -27.90 50.37 30.01
CA ASN A 746 -28.14 49.77 31.33
C ASN A 746 -26.97 48.87 31.74
N GLN A 747 -26.43 48.09 30.82
CA GLN A 747 -25.38 47.12 31.12
C GLN A 747 -24.01 47.80 31.30
N LEU A 748 -23.66 48.79 30.46
CA LEU A 748 -22.44 49.57 30.67
C LEU A 748 -22.50 50.39 31.97
N LEU A 749 -23.64 50.95 32.33
CA LEU A 749 -23.83 51.64 33.62
C LEU A 749 -23.76 50.67 34.80
N ALA A 750 -24.34 49.48 34.68
CA ALA A 750 -24.26 48.44 35.70
C ALA A 750 -22.80 48.05 35.97
N ILE A 751 -22.04 47.76 34.91
CA ILE A 751 -20.61 47.42 35.02
C ILE A 751 -19.81 48.60 35.59
N SER A 752 -20.10 49.83 35.18
CA SER A 752 -19.44 51.03 35.71
C SER A 752 -19.76 51.31 37.19
N ALA A 753 -20.90 50.83 37.70
CA ALA A 753 -21.30 50.99 39.09
C ALA A 753 -20.68 49.92 40.01
N GLU A 754 -20.08 48.88 39.43
CA GLU A 754 -19.31 47.88 40.18
C GLU A 754 -18.01 48.54 40.70
N ASN A 755 -17.68 48.33 41.97
CA ASN A 755 -16.49 48.90 42.63
C ASN A 755 -15.18 48.21 42.17
N THR A 756 -14.94 48.14 40.86
CA THR A 756 -13.82 47.45 40.23
C THR A 756 -12.63 48.36 39.91
N GLY A 757 -12.75 49.68 40.17
CA GLY A 757 -11.73 50.67 39.81
C GLY A 757 -11.60 50.90 38.29
N MET A 758 -12.62 50.48 37.55
CA MET A 758 -12.76 50.66 36.11
C MET A 758 -13.67 51.84 35.80
N HIS A 759 -13.31 52.65 34.79
CA HIS A 759 -14.12 53.78 34.35
C HIS A 759 -14.40 53.71 32.86
N VAL A 760 -15.63 54.08 32.46
CA VAL A 760 -15.98 54.29 31.05
C VAL A 760 -15.20 55.50 30.53
N PRO A 761 -14.48 55.41 29.40
CA PRO A 761 -13.74 56.53 28.83
C PRO A 761 -14.62 57.76 28.62
N ASN A 762 -14.07 58.94 28.89
CA ASN A 762 -14.80 60.22 28.84
C ASN A 762 -15.47 60.48 27.48
N TYR A 763 -14.83 60.08 26.37
CA TYR A 763 -15.40 60.26 25.02
C TYR A 763 -16.63 59.36 24.82
N LEU A 764 -16.59 58.11 25.30
CA LEU A 764 -17.67 57.15 25.18
C LEU A 764 -18.85 57.56 26.06
N SER A 765 -18.56 58.03 27.28
CA SER A 765 -19.55 58.62 28.19
C SER A 765 -20.27 59.81 27.54
N ALA A 766 -19.53 60.74 26.91
CA ALA A 766 -20.11 61.88 26.21
C ALA A 766 -20.98 61.48 25.01
N VAL A 767 -20.56 60.47 24.23
CA VAL A 767 -21.33 59.94 23.08
C VAL A 767 -22.62 59.27 23.54
N LEU A 768 -22.56 58.45 24.58
CA LEU A 768 -23.73 57.76 25.15
C LEU A 768 -24.72 58.78 25.73
N SER A 769 -24.26 59.76 26.52
CA SER A 769 -25.10 60.83 27.08
C SER A 769 -25.81 61.65 25.99
N LYS A 770 -25.11 62.03 24.92
CA LYS A 770 -25.68 62.82 23.82
C LYS A 770 -26.73 62.06 23.01
N LYS A 771 -26.61 60.73 22.88
CA LYS A 771 -27.62 59.89 22.20
C LYS A 771 -28.89 59.74 23.04
N ILE A 772 -28.77 59.68 24.37
CA ILE A 772 -29.91 59.59 25.31
C ILE A 772 -30.74 60.88 25.28
N GLU A 773 -30.10 62.05 25.21
CA GLU A 773 -30.78 63.36 25.10
C GLU A 773 -31.58 63.54 23.79
N ASN A 774 -31.27 62.76 22.74
CA ASN A 774 -32.01 62.77 21.47
C ASN A 774 -33.16 61.74 21.43
N VAL A 775 -33.29 60.87 22.45
CA VAL A 775 -34.30 59.79 22.53
C VAL A 775 -35.36 60.07 23.61
N MET A 776 -35.07 60.95 24.58
CA MET A 776 -36.07 61.58 25.46
C MET A 776 -36.68 62.82 24.81
#